data_AF-A0A010T2H5-F1
#
_entry.id   AF-A0A010T2H5-F1
#
_cell.length_a   1.000
_cell.length_b   1.000
_cell.length_c   1.000
_cell.angle_alpha   90.00
_cell.angle_beta   90.00
_cell.angle_gamma   90.00
#
_symmetry.space_group_name_H-M   'P 1'
#
loop_
_entity.id
_entity.type
_entity.pdbx_description
1 polymer ?
#
loop_
_entity_poly.entity_id
_entity_poly.type
_entity_poly.pdbx_seq_one_letter_code
_entity_poly.pdbx_strand_id
1 'polypeptide(L)'
;MSIEDRAGQELIYLRAQRDLEQKIENDSRLEVGNERQETIKGNSITVLGAEEHCTVMADRKVQVNANDYLHVAGDSHTRVNETQVIEAGEQVHIKAGTHLVIEAGESLSVKVGGQHIVINADGIFSSTAIEDGGSPVSAMAAHALLPGATVGLLASVAPALPEDEASGELEEEEEEVELEGITLRIGVFFDGTGNNRSNSEMVAGCHARDVGLEALAGDIRQFCQAHGYDGKGGAPDNSYGNDSSNVAKLYELYKDGSEIQIAAEETIGFIRVYLDGIGTSSGEQDSTFSQMTGLGAQGVLARVGQSPMQILRNIEQFELSNPDRKVEHIEFDIFGFSRGAAAARHFANEVLKGEQSLLATLLPANSPLFVEEFAWRARTDVSINFIGIFDTVAAVASVSSGGISVHDANNPGVNLYLAPDMAKKVVHLVARDERRHNFSLNSAGAADIVLPGVHSDLGGGYLPRAAERILLSKPFRSTEDAHVSPMKSIAYRWTQTELHRLQDQLNLHDLPLQVQTWVLKFERTVKGDKEKWQHVYAAVSSQREVRNELALIYLRIMRELGARHDVPLRVIDDEDQKYALSVELQPIAQKLMAYALGETRRVGLSLDEEALLVGRYIHLSAHWNAVKGFNNSDLDIVFINRPAENHKRAVHPNV
;
A
#
# COMPACT_ATOMS: atom_id res chain seq x y z
N MET A 1 -17.36 10.43 -43.68
CA MET A 1 -18.64 9.69 -43.76
C MET A 1 -18.62 8.88 -45.04
N SER A 2 -19.00 7.61 -44.96
CA SER A 2 -19.26 6.75 -46.14
C SER A 2 -20.67 6.22 -46.04
N ILE A 3 -21.35 6.10 -47.18
CA ILE A 3 -22.69 5.49 -47.30
C ILE A 3 -22.59 4.43 -48.39
N GLU A 4 -22.92 3.18 -48.06
CA GLU A 4 -23.17 2.09 -49.00
C GLU A 4 -24.68 1.83 -49.01
N ASP A 5 -25.27 1.76 -50.20
CA ASP A 5 -26.71 1.64 -50.41
C ASP A 5 -27.11 0.44 -51.27
N ARG A 6 -26.15 -0.42 -51.63
CA ARG A 6 -26.43 -1.69 -52.30
C ARG A 6 -27.29 -2.58 -51.40
N ALA A 7 -28.37 -3.09 -51.99
CA ALA A 7 -29.30 -4.01 -51.35
C ALA A 7 -28.58 -5.15 -50.60
N GLY A 8 -28.77 -5.24 -49.29
CA GLY A 8 -28.17 -6.24 -48.40
C GLY A 8 -26.73 -5.95 -47.95
N GLN A 9 -26.17 -4.79 -48.28
CA GLN A 9 -24.84 -4.31 -47.84
C GLN A 9 -24.90 -2.88 -47.30
N GLU A 10 -26.09 -2.37 -46.98
CA GLU A 10 -26.32 -0.98 -46.58
C GLU A 10 -25.51 -0.63 -45.31
N LEU A 11 -24.69 0.43 -45.38
CA LEU A 11 -23.84 0.84 -44.26
C LEU A 11 -23.59 2.35 -44.27
N ILE A 12 -23.86 3.00 -43.14
CA ILE A 12 -23.38 4.36 -42.87
C ILE A 12 -22.17 4.26 -41.93
N TYR A 13 -20.99 4.66 -42.40
CA TYR A 13 -19.76 4.68 -41.60
C TYR A 13 -19.32 6.12 -41.30
N LEU A 14 -19.31 6.47 -40.01
CA LEU A 14 -18.84 7.75 -39.49
C LEU A 14 -17.55 7.54 -38.71
N ARG A 15 -16.49 8.26 -39.09
CA ARG A 15 -15.20 8.26 -38.39
C ARG A 15 -14.78 9.70 -38.13
N ALA A 16 -14.60 10.03 -36.86
CA ALA A 16 -13.95 11.25 -36.41
C ALA A 16 -12.60 10.88 -35.77
N GLN A 17 -11.56 11.67 -36.00
CA GLN A 17 -10.23 11.43 -35.43
C GLN A 17 -10.04 12.10 -34.06
N ARG A 18 -10.71 13.23 -33.83
CA ARG A 18 -10.58 14.02 -32.61
C ARG A 18 -11.92 14.13 -31.90
N ASP A 19 -12.82 14.94 -32.46
CA ASP A 19 -14.10 15.28 -31.84
C ASP A 19 -15.27 14.91 -32.78
N LEU A 20 -16.35 14.38 -32.21
CA LEU A 20 -17.66 14.24 -32.86
C LEU A 20 -18.70 14.86 -31.93
N GLU A 21 -19.41 15.88 -32.40
CA GLU A 21 -20.50 16.52 -31.68
C GLU A 21 -21.80 16.33 -32.47
N GLN A 22 -22.87 15.94 -31.77
CA GLN A 22 -24.19 15.78 -32.35
C GLN A 22 -25.20 16.60 -31.54
N LYS A 23 -25.73 17.66 -32.15
CA LYS A 23 -26.77 18.50 -31.58
C LYS A 23 -28.10 18.23 -32.28
N ILE A 24 -29.13 17.88 -31.52
CA ILE A 24 -30.50 17.69 -32.01
C ILE A 24 -31.37 18.71 -31.28
N GLU A 25 -31.98 19.64 -32.02
CA GLU A 25 -32.76 20.75 -31.43
C GLU A 25 -34.21 20.38 -31.09
N ASN A 26 -34.70 19.27 -31.65
CA ASN A 26 -36.06 18.79 -31.40
C ASN A 26 -36.02 17.34 -30.91
N ASP A 27 -36.29 16.36 -31.77
CA ASP A 27 -36.41 14.96 -31.38
C ASP A 27 -35.30 14.08 -31.98
N SER A 28 -34.75 13.18 -31.17
CA SER A 28 -33.87 12.09 -31.60
C SER A 28 -34.52 10.76 -31.28
N ARG A 29 -34.67 9.89 -32.29
CA ARG A 29 -35.19 8.53 -32.12
C ARG A 29 -34.19 7.54 -32.70
N LEU A 30 -33.79 6.57 -31.88
CA LEU A 30 -32.92 5.47 -32.28
C LEU A 30 -33.68 4.15 -32.12
N GLU A 31 -33.74 3.38 -33.20
CA GLU A 31 -34.28 2.03 -33.20
C GLU A 31 -33.23 1.10 -33.79
N VAL A 32 -32.82 0.08 -33.02
CA VAL A 32 -31.78 -0.87 -33.42
C VAL A 32 -32.41 -2.26 -33.47
N GLY A 33 -32.53 -2.82 -34.68
CA GLY A 33 -33.21 -4.10 -34.90
C GLY A 33 -32.46 -5.35 -34.42
N ASN A 34 -31.19 -5.22 -34.03
CA ASN A 34 -30.36 -6.35 -33.58
C ASN A 34 -29.56 -6.02 -32.32
N GLU A 35 -28.41 -5.34 -32.46
CA GLU A 35 -27.47 -5.12 -31.35
C GLU A 35 -26.92 -3.68 -31.36
N ARG A 36 -26.82 -3.07 -30.17
CA ARG A 36 -26.06 -1.85 -29.92
C ARG A 36 -24.90 -2.20 -29.00
N GLN A 37 -23.67 -1.92 -29.45
CA GLN A 37 -22.46 -2.08 -28.67
C GLN A 37 -21.72 -0.74 -28.56
N GLU A 38 -21.32 -0.39 -27.34
CA GLU A 38 -20.53 0.81 -27.08
C GLU A 38 -19.29 0.44 -26.28
N THR A 39 -18.17 1.11 -26.56
CA THR A 39 -16.93 0.96 -25.81
C THR A 39 -16.35 2.35 -25.58
N ILE A 40 -16.46 2.81 -24.34
CA ILE A 40 -16.00 4.12 -23.91
C ILE A 40 -14.76 3.89 -23.06
N LYS A 41 -13.61 4.40 -23.51
CA LYS A 41 -12.33 4.26 -22.79
C LYS A 41 -12.14 5.30 -21.68
N GLY A 42 -12.86 6.41 -21.78
CA GLY A 42 -12.89 7.47 -20.78
C GLY A 42 -14.21 7.44 -20.00
N ASN A 43 -14.65 8.62 -19.57
CA ASN A 43 -15.88 8.77 -18.80
C ASN A 43 -17.11 8.70 -19.70
N SER A 44 -18.19 8.12 -19.18
CA SER A 44 -19.55 8.24 -19.73
C SER A 44 -20.40 9.00 -18.72
N ILE A 45 -20.96 10.15 -19.10
CA ILE A 45 -21.75 11.02 -18.23
C ILE A 45 -23.11 11.24 -18.89
N THR A 46 -24.18 10.91 -18.17
CA THR A 46 -25.55 11.09 -18.60
C THR A 46 -26.27 12.00 -17.62
N VAL A 47 -26.86 13.08 -18.11
CA VAL A 47 -27.72 13.98 -17.34
C VAL A 47 -29.10 13.99 -18.00
N LEU A 48 -30.10 13.45 -17.30
CA LEU A 48 -31.49 13.44 -17.74
C LEU A 48 -32.24 14.51 -16.97
N GLY A 49 -32.79 15.50 -17.68
CA GLY A 49 -33.50 16.62 -17.05
C GLY A 49 -34.92 16.30 -16.56
N ALA A 50 -35.39 15.07 -16.78
CA ALA A 50 -36.72 14.60 -16.45
C ALA A 50 -36.68 13.10 -16.09
N GLU A 51 -37.57 12.29 -16.67
CA GLU A 51 -37.71 10.87 -16.37
C GLU A 51 -36.79 9.97 -17.21
N GLU A 52 -36.40 8.84 -16.62
CA GLU A 52 -35.78 7.72 -17.31
C GLU A 52 -36.69 6.49 -17.20
N HIS A 53 -36.94 5.81 -18.33
CA HIS A 53 -37.63 4.53 -18.35
C HIS A 53 -36.73 3.49 -19.01
N CYS A 54 -36.35 2.47 -18.26
CA CYS A 54 -35.54 1.36 -18.76
C CYS A 54 -36.29 0.04 -18.55
N THR A 55 -36.50 -0.71 -19.63
CA THR A 55 -37.06 -2.07 -19.56
C THR A 55 -36.07 -3.05 -20.18
N VAL A 56 -35.65 -4.05 -19.40
CA VAL A 56 -34.81 -5.15 -19.86
C VAL A 56 -35.65 -6.42 -19.78
N MET A 57 -35.91 -7.07 -20.91
CA MET A 57 -36.79 -8.24 -20.98
C MET A 57 -36.11 -9.55 -20.54
N ALA A 58 -34.78 -9.54 -20.47
CA ALA A 58 -33.94 -10.67 -20.10
C ALA A 58 -32.94 -10.24 -18.99
N ASP A 59 -31.84 -10.98 -18.86
CA ASP A 59 -30.83 -10.70 -17.83
C ASP A 59 -30.16 -9.34 -18.03
N ARG A 60 -30.09 -8.54 -16.95
CA ARG A 60 -29.17 -7.41 -16.81
C ARG A 60 -27.95 -7.87 -16.02
N LYS A 61 -26.76 -7.81 -16.62
CA LYS A 61 -25.48 -8.14 -15.96
C LYS A 61 -24.64 -6.88 -15.82
N VAL A 62 -24.24 -6.55 -14.60
CA VAL A 62 -23.44 -5.36 -14.28
C VAL A 62 -22.23 -5.79 -13.45
N GLN A 63 -21.05 -5.33 -13.83
CA GLN A 63 -19.83 -5.48 -13.05
C GLN A 63 -19.23 -4.09 -12.84
N VAL A 64 -19.14 -3.68 -11.59
CA VAL A 64 -18.46 -2.45 -11.17
C VAL A 64 -17.16 -2.87 -10.50
N ASN A 65 -16.02 -2.49 -11.07
CA ASN A 65 -14.69 -2.85 -10.54
C ASN A 65 -14.18 -1.84 -9.50
N ALA A 66 -15.03 -0.91 -9.08
CA ALA A 66 -14.74 0.17 -8.15
C ALA A 66 -16.01 0.45 -7.32
N ASN A 67 -16.18 1.66 -6.82
CA ASN A 67 -17.32 2.03 -5.98
C ASN A 67 -18.60 2.29 -6.81
N ASP A 68 -19.75 1.85 -6.28
CA ASP A 68 -21.08 2.19 -6.78
C ASP A 68 -21.79 3.09 -5.76
N TYR A 69 -22.22 4.28 -6.19
CA TYR A 69 -22.87 5.29 -5.33
C TYR A 69 -24.27 5.58 -5.86
N LEU A 70 -25.27 5.28 -5.04
CA LEU A 70 -26.68 5.57 -5.32
C LEU A 70 -27.26 6.48 -4.24
N HIS A 71 -27.65 7.69 -4.62
CA HIS A 71 -28.44 8.58 -3.79
C HIS A 71 -29.83 8.75 -4.39
N VAL A 72 -30.86 8.45 -3.61
CA VAL A 72 -32.26 8.65 -3.97
C VAL A 72 -32.84 9.68 -3.00
N ALA A 73 -33.20 10.86 -3.50
CA ALA A 73 -33.72 11.94 -2.67
C ALA A 73 -35.16 11.69 -2.20
N GLY A 74 -35.94 10.94 -3.00
CA GLY A 74 -37.29 10.50 -2.68
C GLY A 74 -37.33 9.01 -2.31
N ASP A 75 -38.38 8.33 -2.76
CA ASP A 75 -38.59 6.93 -2.44
C ASP A 75 -37.79 5.99 -3.34
N SER A 76 -37.24 4.92 -2.75
CA SER A 76 -36.65 3.80 -3.48
C SER A 76 -37.48 2.54 -3.25
N HIS A 77 -38.00 1.96 -4.33
CA HIS A 77 -38.78 0.72 -4.29
C HIS A 77 -38.01 -0.39 -5.00
N THR A 78 -37.61 -1.42 -4.25
CA THR A 78 -36.98 -2.62 -4.80
C THR A 78 -37.91 -3.82 -4.60
N ARG A 79 -38.26 -4.50 -5.69
CA ARG A 79 -38.99 -5.78 -5.66
C ARG A 79 -38.18 -6.84 -6.39
N VAL A 80 -37.84 -7.91 -5.67
CA VAL A 80 -37.18 -9.09 -6.22
C VAL A 80 -38.13 -10.27 -6.02
N ASN A 81 -38.47 -10.98 -7.10
CA ASN A 81 -39.47 -12.06 -7.03
C ASN A 81 -38.90 -13.36 -6.45
N GLU A 82 -37.60 -13.59 -6.60
CA GLU A 82 -36.95 -14.83 -6.17
C GLU A 82 -35.97 -14.55 -5.01
N THR A 83 -34.69 -14.35 -5.31
CA THR A 83 -33.64 -14.26 -4.29
C THR A 83 -32.92 -12.92 -4.35
N GLN A 84 -32.78 -12.28 -3.19
CA GLN A 84 -31.90 -11.13 -2.98
C GLN A 84 -30.79 -11.52 -1.99
N VAL A 85 -29.53 -11.34 -2.40
CA VAL A 85 -28.35 -11.59 -1.55
C VAL A 85 -27.62 -10.27 -1.35
N ILE A 86 -27.25 -9.97 -0.11
CA ILE A 86 -26.49 -8.78 0.27
C ILE A 86 -25.30 -9.26 1.10
N GLU A 87 -24.09 -8.97 0.64
CA GLU A 87 -22.83 -9.29 1.31
C GLU A 87 -21.98 -8.03 1.41
N ALA A 88 -21.42 -7.75 2.58
CA ALA A 88 -20.55 -6.61 2.83
C ALA A 88 -19.36 -7.05 3.70
N GLY A 89 -18.16 -6.59 3.38
CA GLY A 89 -16.94 -6.95 4.11
C GLY A 89 -16.81 -6.30 5.49
N GLU A 90 -17.45 -5.15 5.71
CA GLU A 90 -17.38 -4.41 6.97
C GLU A 90 -18.76 -4.22 7.62
N GLN A 91 -19.67 -3.48 7.00
CA GLN A 91 -20.93 -3.07 7.64
C GLN A 91 -22.13 -3.05 6.67
N VAL A 92 -23.30 -3.45 7.19
CA VAL A 92 -24.62 -3.18 6.62
C VAL A 92 -25.42 -2.37 7.65
N HIS A 93 -25.74 -1.11 7.33
CA HIS A 93 -26.51 -0.23 8.21
C HIS A 93 -27.91 0.01 7.65
N ILE A 94 -28.93 -0.45 8.38
CA ILE A 94 -30.35 -0.24 8.05
C ILE A 94 -30.97 0.59 9.18
N LYS A 95 -31.31 1.84 8.88
CA LYS A 95 -32.00 2.74 9.81
C LYS A 95 -33.37 3.10 9.24
N ALA A 96 -34.41 2.93 10.04
CA ALA A 96 -35.75 3.40 9.73
C ALA A 96 -36.16 4.47 10.74
N GLY A 97 -36.74 5.58 10.27
CA GLY A 97 -37.21 6.65 11.15
C GLY A 97 -38.44 6.28 11.98
N THR A 98 -39.28 5.39 11.46
CA THR A 98 -40.53 4.97 12.10
C THR A 98 -40.60 3.46 12.31
N HIS A 99 -40.51 2.67 11.24
CA HIS A 99 -40.70 1.22 11.29
C HIS A 99 -39.68 0.48 10.43
N LEU A 100 -39.05 -0.53 11.03
CA LEU A 100 -38.36 -1.60 10.32
C LEU A 100 -39.19 -2.88 10.49
N VAL A 101 -39.74 -3.39 9.40
CA VAL A 101 -40.54 -4.61 9.37
C VAL A 101 -39.77 -5.66 8.57
N ILE A 102 -39.48 -6.80 9.21
CA ILE A 102 -38.83 -7.95 8.57
C ILE A 102 -39.78 -9.13 8.71
N GLU A 103 -40.34 -9.58 7.59
CA GLU A 103 -41.25 -10.71 7.53
C GLU A 103 -40.58 -11.88 6.82
N ALA A 104 -40.62 -13.05 7.45
CA ALA A 104 -40.16 -14.31 6.88
C ALA A 104 -41.27 -15.35 7.02
N GLY A 105 -41.50 -16.14 5.97
CA GLY A 105 -42.57 -17.14 5.94
C GLY A 105 -42.27 -18.39 6.79
N GLU A 106 -41.02 -18.85 6.78
CA GLU A 106 -40.63 -20.09 7.47
C GLU A 106 -39.75 -19.83 8.70
N SER A 107 -38.69 -19.04 8.55
CA SER A 107 -37.79 -18.70 9.65
C SER A 107 -36.99 -17.42 9.40
N LEU A 108 -36.64 -16.73 10.48
CA LEU A 108 -35.66 -15.65 10.51
C LEU A 108 -34.50 -16.09 11.42
N SER A 109 -33.26 -15.95 10.94
CA SER A 109 -32.06 -16.36 11.67
C SER A 109 -31.02 -15.26 11.71
N VAL A 110 -30.47 -14.97 12.89
CA VAL A 110 -29.35 -14.05 13.10
C VAL A 110 -28.19 -14.86 13.68
N LYS A 111 -27.00 -14.78 13.09
CA LYS A 111 -25.82 -15.57 13.52
C LYS A 111 -24.60 -14.67 13.72
N VAL A 112 -23.88 -14.85 14.82
CA VAL A 112 -22.65 -14.10 15.16
C VAL A 112 -21.68 -15.02 15.89
N GLY A 113 -20.45 -15.20 15.37
CA GLY A 113 -19.37 -15.91 16.08
C GLY A 113 -19.74 -17.32 16.59
N GLY A 114 -20.59 -18.06 15.86
CA GLY A 114 -21.08 -19.39 16.24
C GLY A 114 -22.34 -19.39 17.12
N GLN A 115 -22.77 -18.23 17.64
CA GLN A 115 -24.04 -18.03 18.34
C GLN A 115 -25.16 -17.63 17.38
N HIS A 116 -26.42 -17.81 17.79
CA HIS A 116 -27.58 -17.49 16.96
C HIS A 116 -28.87 -17.19 17.72
N ILE A 117 -29.73 -16.42 17.06
CA ILE A 117 -31.16 -16.26 17.38
C ILE A 117 -31.96 -16.75 16.18
N VAL A 118 -32.96 -17.60 16.42
CA VAL A 118 -33.86 -18.14 15.39
C VAL A 118 -35.30 -17.87 15.80
N ILE A 119 -36.08 -17.32 14.88
CA ILE A 119 -37.51 -17.05 15.03
C ILE A 119 -38.24 -17.87 13.97
N ASN A 120 -39.19 -18.70 14.39
CA ASN A 120 -40.02 -19.50 13.50
C ASN A 120 -41.42 -19.73 14.13
N ALA A 121 -42.25 -20.58 13.51
CA ALA A 121 -43.60 -20.87 13.98
C ALA A 121 -43.67 -21.50 15.39
N ASP A 122 -42.58 -22.15 15.85
CA ASP A 122 -42.51 -22.79 17.17
C ASP A 122 -42.08 -21.82 18.28
N GLY A 123 -41.54 -20.65 17.93
CA GLY A 123 -41.16 -19.60 18.88
C GLY A 123 -39.84 -18.87 18.56
N ILE A 124 -39.28 -18.24 19.60
CA ILE A 124 -37.99 -17.54 19.57
C ILE A 124 -36.96 -18.38 20.33
N PHE A 125 -35.91 -18.79 19.65
CA PHE A 125 -34.84 -19.63 20.17
C PHE A 125 -33.51 -18.88 20.14
N SER A 126 -32.71 -19.03 21.19
CA SER A 126 -31.37 -18.46 21.29
C SER A 126 -30.38 -19.56 21.70
N SER A 127 -29.17 -19.54 21.15
CA SER A 127 -28.12 -20.51 21.48
C SER A 127 -27.52 -20.30 22.89
N THR A 128 -27.69 -19.11 23.47
CA THR A 128 -27.33 -18.74 24.84
C THR A 128 -28.47 -17.98 25.52
N ALA A 129 -28.40 -17.82 26.85
CA ALA A 129 -29.29 -16.90 27.55
C ALA A 129 -29.14 -15.47 27.00
N ILE A 130 -30.26 -14.73 26.95
CA ILE A 130 -30.26 -13.29 26.64
C ILE A 130 -29.97 -12.56 27.95
N GLU A 131 -28.84 -11.87 28.01
CA GLU A 131 -28.39 -11.11 29.18
C GLU A 131 -28.74 -9.63 29.03
N ASP A 132 -29.08 -8.97 30.13
CA ASP A 132 -29.30 -7.52 30.17
C ASP A 132 -27.95 -6.78 30.12
N GLY A 133 -27.69 -6.03 29.04
CA GLY A 133 -26.46 -5.23 28.87
C GLY A 133 -25.98 -5.11 27.41
N GLY A 134 -24.72 -4.67 27.24
CA GLY A 134 -24.07 -4.49 25.94
C GLY A 134 -24.21 -3.06 25.38
N SER A 135 -23.17 -2.59 24.68
CA SER A 135 -23.17 -1.29 24.00
C SER A 135 -23.31 -1.49 22.50
N PRO A 136 -24.18 -0.72 21.82
CA PRO A 136 -24.32 -0.82 20.37
C PRO A 136 -23.02 -0.35 19.69
N VAL A 137 -22.63 -1.04 18.60
CA VAL A 137 -21.56 -0.59 17.72
C VAL A 137 -22.06 0.64 16.95
N SER A 138 -21.26 1.72 16.92
CA SER A 138 -21.61 2.92 16.15
C SER A 138 -21.61 2.60 14.65
N ALA A 139 -22.71 2.92 13.98
CA ALA A 139 -22.89 2.63 12.56
C ALA A 139 -22.45 3.83 11.70
N MET A 140 -21.79 3.57 10.58
CA MET A 140 -21.40 4.63 9.64
C MET A 140 -22.63 5.36 9.07
N ALA A 141 -22.57 6.70 9.04
CA ALA A 141 -23.58 7.53 8.37
C ALA A 141 -23.47 7.40 6.83
N ALA A 142 -24.61 7.40 6.15
CA ALA A 142 -24.64 7.40 4.68
C ALA A 142 -24.16 8.77 4.16
N HIS A 143 -23.06 8.77 3.39
CA HIS A 143 -22.53 9.98 2.77
C HIS A 143 -23.12 10.13 1.37
N ALA A 144 -23.76 11.28 1.08
CA ALA A 144 -24.26 11.60 -0.25
C ALA A 144 -23.16 12.33 -1.04
N LEU A 145 -22.58 11.67 -2.04
CA LEU A 145 -21.79 12.34 -3.07
C LEU A 145 -22.74 12.79 -4.20
N LEU A 146 -22.77 14.10 -4.49
CA LEU A 146 -23.58 14.66 -5.57
C LEU A 146 -22.96 14.31 -6.95
N PRO A 147 -23.75 13.84 -7.94
CA PRO A 147 -23.26 13.62 -9.30
C PRO A 147 -23.01 14.96 -10.01
N GLY A 148 -21.77 15.24 -10.43
CA GLY A 148 -21.45 16.35 -11.35
C GLY A 148 -20.37 17.34 -10.92
N ALA A 149 -19.70 17.17 -9.79
CA ALA A 149 -18.63 18.09 -9.36
C ALA A 149 -17.35 17.93 -10.21
N THR A 150 -17.29 18.67 -11.32
CA THR A 150 -16.02 19.24 -11.78
C THR A 150 -15.68 20.44 -10.89
N VAL A 151 -14.39 20.63 -10.65
CA VAL A 151 -13.75 21.66 -9.82
C VAL A 151 -14.39 23.05 -10.03
N GLY A 152 -14.88 23.67 -8.95
CA GLY A 152 -15.06 25.13 -8.84
C GLY A 152 -16.46 25.63 -8.45
N LEU A 153 -16.47 26.45 -7.38
CA LEU A 153 -17.55 27.30 -6.86
C LEU A 153 -18.73 26.63 -6.15
N LEU A 154 -18.67 26.62 -4.81
CA LEU A 154 -19.84 26.68 -3.94
C LEU A 154 -20.35 28.13 -3.91
N ALA A 155 -21.50 28.39 -4.56
CA ALA A 155 -22.30 29.57 -4.30
C ALA A 155 -23.47 29.15 -3.40
N SER A 156 -23.51 29.72 -2.20
CA SER A 156 -24.59 29.59 -1.23
C SER A 156 -25.92 30.08 -1.82
N VAL A 157 -26.99 29.30 -1.69
CA VAL A 157 -28.37 29.80 -1.81
C VAL A 157 -29.07 29.57 -0.48
N ALA A 158 -29.39 30.67 0.19
CA ALA A 158 -30.13 30.73 1.44
C ALA A 158 -31.59 30.22 1.29
N PRO A 159 -32.21 29.66 2.34
CA PRO A 159 -33.66 29.54 2.40
C PRO A 159 -34.27 30.84 2.96
N ALA A 160 -35.42 31.20 2.39
CA ALA A 160 -36.21 32.35 2.77
C ALA A 160 -36.92 32.18 4.13
N LEU A 161 -37.12 33.32 4.80
CA LEU A 161 -37.85 33.56 6.04
C LEU A 161 -39.31 33.07 6.01
N PRO A 162 -39.88 32.87 7.20
CA PRO A 162 -41.12 33.59 7.55
C PRO A 162 -40.96 34.44 8.84
N GLU A 163 -41.46 35.67 8.76
CA GLU A 163 -41.91 36.52 9.89
C GLU A 163 -43.10 35.81 10.59
N ASP A 164 -43.47 35.99 11.86
CA ASP A 164 -43.23 37.01 12.88
C ASP A 164 -43.70 36.40 14.22
N GLU A 165 -43.10 36.76 15.35
CA GLU A 165 -43.80 37.24 16.57
C GLU A 165 -42.87 37.31 17.78
N ALA A 166 -42.97 38.47 18.44
CA ALA A 166 -42.11 38.95 19.50
C ALA A 166 -42.38 38.29 20.87
N SER A 167 -41.30 38.07 21.64
CA SER A 167 -41.25 38.41 23.07
C SER A 167 -39.79 38.40 23.51
N GLY A 168 -39.35 39.50 24.12
CA GLY A 168 -37.97 39.65 24.59
C GLY A 168 -37.77 39.03 25.96
N GLU A 169 -36.52 38.70 26.26
CA GLU A 169 -35.93 38.79 27.60
C GLU A 169 -34.40 38.56 27.50
N LEU A 170 -33.66 39.59 27.95
CA LEU A 170 -32.38 39.56 28.68
C LEU A 170 -31.16 38.88 28.00
N GLU A 171 -30.28 39.72 27.44
CA GLU A 171 -28.89 39.37 27.11
C GLU A 171 -28.08 39.20 28.43
N GLU A 172 -27.68 37.96 28.72
CA GLU A 172 -26.55 37.69 29.62
C GLU A 172 -25.28 37.81 28.77
N GLU A 173 -24.40 38.76 29.12
CA GLU A 173 -23.04 38.82 28.58
C GLU A 173 -22.29 37.57 29.09
N GLU A 174 -22.19 36.53 28.26
CA GLU A 174 -21.25 35.43 28.48
C GLU A 174 -19.82 36.00 28.35
N GLU A 175 -19.03 35.93 29.42
CA GLU A 175 -17.59 36.16 29.34
C GLU A 175 -16.99 35.20 28.31
N GLU A 176 -16.57 35.73 27.15
CA GLU A 176 -15.76 34.99 26.18
C GLU A 176 -14.47 34.54 26.87
N VAL A 177 -14.43 33.26 27.25
CA VAL A 177 -13.18 32.62 27.66
C VAL A 177 -12.32 32.54 26.40
N GLU A 178 -11.24 33.31 26.33
CA GLU A 178 -10.20 33.15 25.31
C GLU A 178 -9.68 31.71 25.39
N LEU A 179 -10.19 30.84 24.51
CA LEU A 179 -9.70 29.47 24.39
C LEU A 179 -8.32 29.54 23.74
N GLU A 180 -7.27 29.33 24.53
CA GLU A 180 -5.90 29.20 24.03
C GLU A 180 -5.85 28.10 22.95
N GLY A 181 -5.31 28.45 21.78
CA GLY A 181 -5.18 27.52 20.65
C GLY A 181 -4.23 26.37 20.97
N ILE A 182 -4.48 25.21 20.34
CA ILE A 182 -3.63 24.02 20.47
C ILE A 182 -2.82 23.75 19.20
N THR A 183 -1.70 23.05 19.35
CA THR A 183 -0.99 22.43 18.23
C THR A 183 -1.59 21.06 17.92
N LEU A 184 -2.06 20.85 16.69
CA LEU A 184 -2.47 19.53 16.22
C LEU A 184 -1.32 18.84 15.49
N ARG A 185 -0.83 17.74 16.04
CA ARG A 185 0.31 17.01 15.49
C ARG A 185 -0.12 15.74 14.76
N ILE A 186 0.24 15.65 13.48
CA ILE A 186 -0.25 14.65 12.53
C ILE A 186 0.89 13.73 12.08
N GLY A 187 0.85 12.48 12.51
CA GLY A 187 1.75 11.43 12.03
C GLY A 187 1.24 10.85 10.70
N VAL A 188 2.00 10.96 9.61
CA VAL A 188 1.61 10.45 8.29
C VAL A 188 2.57 9.35 7.83
N PHE A 189 2.06 8.15 7.62
CA PHE A 189 2.86 6.94 7.41
C PHE A 189 2.62 6.34 6.03
N PHE A 190 3.61 6.40 5.13
CA PHE A 190 3.53 5.87 3.77
C PHE A 190 4.29 4.54 3.63
N ASP A 191 3.59 3.42 3.50
CA ASP A 191 4.25 2.12 3.45
C ASP A 191 4.89 1.78 2.09
N GLY A 192 5.78 0.78 2.08
CA GLY A 192 6.50 0.28 0.91
C GLY A 192 5.62 -0.49 -0.07
N THR A 193 6.09 -0.60 -1.32
CA THR A 193 5.38 -1.34 -2.37
C THR A 193 5.18 -2.80 -1.99
N GLY A 194 3.96 -3.31 -2.18
CA GLY A 194 3.64 -4.70 -1.85
C GLY A 194 3.47 -4.95 -0.36
N ASN A 195 3.60 -3.94 0.50
CA ASN A 195 3.24 -4.07 1.91
C ASN A 195 1.83 -3.53 2.13
N ASN A 196 1.00 -4.34 2.75
CA ASN A 196 -0.31 -3.94 3.22
C ASN A 196 -0.49 -4.52 4.64
N ARG A 197 -0.68 -3.63 5.62
CA ARG A 197 -0.74 -4.02 7.02
C ARG A 197 -1.88 -5.02 7.27
N SER A 198 -3.07 -4.72 6.76
CA SER A 198 -4.26 -5.55 6.92
C SER A 198 -4.08 -6.96 6.32
N ASN A 199 -3.49 -7.05 5.13
CA ASN A 199 -3.26 -8.32 4.43
C ASN A 199 -2.18 -9.16 5.14
N SER A 200 -1.09 -8.54 5.60
CA SER A 200 -0.02 -9.20 6.35
C SER A 200 -0.49 -9.69 7.72
N GLU A 201 -1.29 -8.89 8.44
CA GLU A 201 -1.86 -9.28 9.73
C GLU A 201 -2.85 -10.44 9.59
N MET A 202 -3.65 -10.46 8.52
CA MET A 202 -4.63 -11.52 8.23
C MET A 202 -3.99 -12.92 8.09
N VAL A 203 -2.75 -12.99 7.58
CA VAL A 203 -2.03 -14.24 7.32
C VAL A 203 -0.86 -14.49 8.28
N ALA A 204 -0.73 -13.69 9.34
CA ALA A 204 0.35 -13.81 10.33
C ALA A 204 0.49 -15.25 10.89
N GLY A 205 -0.65 -15.95 11.06
CA GLY A 205 -0.70 -17.35 11.51
C GLY A 205 -0.18 -18.38 10.49
N CYS A 206 -0.03 -18.02 9.21
CA CYS A 206 0.42 -18.91 8.13
C CYS A 206 1.94 -19.06 8.03
N HIS A 207 2.72 -18.21 8.69
CA HIS A 207 4.20 -18.21 8.60
C HIS A 207 4.90 -19.06 9.66
N ALA A 208 4.16 -19.52 10.66
CA ALA A 208 4.75 -20.11 11.85
C ALA A 208 5.19 -21.57 11.57
N ARG A 209 6.40 -21.73 11.04
CA ARG A 209 7.07 -23.03 10.89
C ARG A 209 7.20 -23.77 12.23
N ASP A 210 7.28 -23.02 13.33
CA ASP A 210 7.45 -23.55 14.69
C ASP A 210 6.14 -24.15 15.29
N VAL A 211 4.99 -24.04 14.61
CA VAL A 211 3.72 -24.68 15.04
C VAL A 211 3.37 -25.92 14.23
N GLY A 212 4.14 -26.24 13.17
CA GLY A 212 3.86 -27.37 12.29
C GLY A 212 2.51 -27.25 11.58
N LEU A 213 2.47 -26.61 10.41
CA LEU A 213 1.27 -26.53 9.56
C LEU A 213 0.64 -27.90 9.23
N GLU A 214 1.43 -28.97 9.21
CA GLU A 214 0.92 -30.34 9.07
C GLU A 214 0.17 -30.87 10.32
N ALA A 215 0.43 -30.27 11.48
CA ALA A 215 -0.21 -30.56 12.77
C ALA A 215 -1.36 -29.60 13.12
N LEU A 216 -1.54 -28.51 12.37
CA LEU A 216 -2.65 -27.56 12.53
C LEU A 216 -3.96 -28.10 11.91
N ALA A 217 -5.10 -27.65 12.45
CA ALA A 217 -6.45 -28.03 12.02
C ALA A 217 -6.63 -27.85 10.49
N GLY A 218 -7.45 -28.71 9.87
CA GLY A 218 -7.64 -28.74 8.40
C GLY A 218 -8.01 -27.38 7.80
N ASP A 219 -8.80 -26.60 8.53
CA ASP A 219 -9.33 -25.31 8.09
C ASP A 219 -8.24 -24.23 7.98
N ILE A 220 -7.24 -24.25 8.87
CA ILE A 220 -6.09 -23.32 8.83
C ILE A 220 -5.20 -23.62 7.62
N ARG A 221 -5.01 -24.91 7.28
CA ARG A 221 -4.27 -25.30 6.08
C ARG A 221 -4.97 -24.86 4.80
N GLN A 222 -6.29 -25.02 4.74
CA GLN A 222 -7.10 -24.59 3.59
C GLN A 222 -7.10 -23.07 3.45
N PHE A 223 -7.18 -22.34 4.57
CA PHE A 223 -7.05 -20.88 4.61
C PHE A 223 -5.68 -20.40 4.11
N CYS A 224 -4.57 -20.96 4.61
CA CYS A 224 -3.23 -20.58 4.16
C CYS A 224 -2.97 -20.96 2.68
N GLN A 225 -3.47 -22.11 2.22
CA GLN A 225 -3.39 -22.49 0.79
C GLN A 225 -4.19 -21.53 -0.11
N ALA A 226 -5.38 -21.10 0.32
CA ALA A 226 -6.18 -20.13 -0.42
C ALA A 226 -5.45 -18.79 -0.63
N HIS A 227 -4.58 -18.42 0.31
CA HIS A 227 -3.73 -17.22 0.24
C HIS A 227 -2.33 -17.49 -0.35
N GLY A 228 -2.10 -18.65 -0.96
CA GLY A 228 -0.90 -18.91 -1.76
C GLY A 228 0.31 -19.49 -1.01
N TYR A 229 0.14 -19.91 0.25
CA TYR A 229 1.18 -20.64 1.00
C TYR A 229 1.26 -22.09 0.57
N ASP A 230 2.48 -22.55 0.25
CA ASP A 230 2.70 -23.92 -0.26
C ASP A 230 2.84 -24.99 0.84
N GLY A 231 2.79 -24.58 2.11
CA GLY A 231 2.96 -25.44 3.29
C GLY A 231 4.39 -26.01 3.48
N LYS A 232 5.32 -25.73 2.57
CA LYS A 232 6.73 -26.17 2.58
C LYS A 232 7.72 -25.05 2.90
N GLY A 233 7.19 -23.87 3.25
CA GLY A 233 7.95 -22.65 3.55
C GLY A 233 8.04 -21.67 2.39
N GLY A 234 7.28 -21.86 1.32
CA GLY A 234 7.07 -20.88 0.26
C GLY A 234 5.83 -20.02 0.55
N ALA A 235 6.07 -18.71 0.62
CA ALA A 235 5.02 -17.68 0.70
C ALA A 235 4.64 -17.20 -0.71
N PRO A 236 3.43 -16.63 -0.89
CA PRO A 236 3.05 -15.98 -2.15
C PRO A 236 3.93 -14.75 -2.44
N ASP A 237 4.04 -14.37 -3.70
CA ASP A 237 4.82 -13.20 -4.15
C ASP A 237 3.93 -11.94 -4.23
N ASN A 238 3.15 -11.70 -3.17
CA ASN A 238 2.19 -10.59 -3.04
C ASN A 238 2.15 -10.07 -1.59
N SER A 239 1.28 -9.12 -1.28
CA SER A 239 1.17 -8.50 0.05
C SER A 239 0.83 -9.46 1.17
N TYR A 240 0.12 -10.55 0.88
CA TYR A 240 -0.13 -11.63 1.82
C TYR A 240 1.12 -12.49 2.08
N GLY A 241 2.21 -12.31 1.33
CA GLY A 241 3.48 -13.02 1.48
C GLY A 241 4.51 -12.33 2.36
N ASN A 242 4.21 -11.11 2.82
CA ASN A 242 5.12 -10.24 3.56
C ASN A 242 4.71 -10.12 5.04
N ASP A 243 5.69 -9.87 5.91
CA ASP A 243 5.43 -9.42 7.29
C ASP A 243 5.16 -7.90 7.30
N SER A 244 4.68 -7.38 8.43
CA SER A 244 4.55 -5.96 8.73
C SER A 244 5.87 -5.18 8.55
N SER A 245 5.79 -4.03 7.88
CA SER A 245 6.92 -3.13 7.70
C SER A 245 7.24 -2.33 8.98
N ASN A 246 8.41 -1.69 9.01
CA ASN A 246 8.76 -0.76 10.07
C ASN A 246 7.90 0.51 10.04
N VAL A 247 7.34 0.90 8.89
CA VAL A 247 6.38 2.01 8.82
C VAL A 247 5.08 1.64 9.52
N ALA A 248 4.55 0.44 9.29
CA ALA A 248 3.37 -0.07 10.00
C ALA A 248 3.63 -0.18 11.51
N LYS A 249 4.79 -0.70 11.92
CA LYS A 249 5.17 -0.78 13.34
C LYS A 249 5.32 0.61 13.99
N LEU A 250 5.88 1.60 13.28
CA LEU A 250 5.96 2.98 13.78
C LEU A 250 4.57 3.63 13.91
N TYR A 251 3.67 3.38 12.94
CA TYR A 251 2.29 3.83 13.03
C TYR A 251 1.59 3.29 14.28
N GLU A 252 1.78 2.01 14.59
CA GLU A 252 1.26 1.40 15.82
C GLU A 252 1.83 2.03 17.09
N LEU A 253 3.12 2.38 17.09
CA LEU A 253 3.78 3.00 18.24
C LEU A 253 3.40 4.47 18.42
N TYR A 254 2.94 5.16 17.38
CA TYR A 254 2.58 6.58 17.43
C TYR A 254 1.30 6.80 18.25
N LYS A 255 1.31 7.79 19.14
CA LYS A 255 0.15 8.15 19.97
C LYS A 255 -1.03 8.61 19.12
N ASP A 256 -2.23 8.21 19.51
CA ASP A 256 -3.46 8.57 18.82
C ASP A 256 -4.45 9.12 19.83
N GLY A 257 -4.88 10.36 19.63
CA GLY A 257 -5.84 11.07 20.45
C GLY A 257 -7.08 11.47 19.68
N SER A 258 -7.32 10.92 18.49
CA SER A 258 -8.49 11.26 17.66
C SER A 258 -9.83 11.02 18.35
N GLU A 259 -9.91 10.03 19.25
CA GLU A 259 -11.12 9.65 19.98
C GLU A 259 -11.04 9.97 21.49
N ILE A 260 -10.04 10.75 21.91
CA ILE A 260 -9.79 11.07 23.32
C ILE A 260 -9.96 12.58 23.52
N GLN A 261 -10.74 12.94 24.55
CA GLN A 261 -10.85 14.34 24.96
C GLN A 261 -9.54 14.78 25.65
N ILE A 262 -8.91 15.82 25.14
CA ILE A 262 -7.68 16.38 25.71
C ILE A 262 -8.00 17.24 26.94
N ALA A 263 -7.25 17.04 28.02
CA ALA A 263 -7.44 17.75 29.28
C ALA A 263 -7.21 19.26 29.12
N ALA A 264 -7.89 20.10 29.90
CA ALA A 264 -7.91 21.57 29.78
C ALA A 264 -6.50 22.17 29.58
N GLU A 265 -5.54 21.66 30.34
CA GLU A 265 -4.12 22.04 30.39
C GLU A 265 -3.25 21.52 29.24
N GLU A 266 -3.72 20.55 28.45
CA GLU A 266 -2.97 20.02 27.31
C GLU A 266 -3.09 20.95 26.09
N THR A 267 -1.93 21.33 25.54
CA THR A 267 -1.83 22.24 24.40
C THR A 267 -1.50 21.53 23.08
N ILE A 268 -1.43 20.19 23.08
CA ILE A 268 -1.06 19.40 21.90
C ILE A 268 -2.03 18.23 21.71
N GLY A 269 -2.69 18.19 20.56
CA GLY A 269 -3.46 17.04 20.09
C GLY A 269 -2.62 16.14 19.17
N PHE A 270 -2.87 14.83 19.20
CA PHE A 270 -2.17 13.86 18.34
C PHE A 270 -3.15 13.09 17.48
N ILE A 271 -2.89 13.04 16.17
CA ILE A 271 -3.57 12.13 15.25
C ILE A 271 -2.56 11.42 14.37
N ARG A 272 -2.92 10.27 13.83
CA ARG A 272 -2.07 9.48 12.92
C ARG A 272 -2.85 8.94 11.75
N VAL A 273 -2.20 8.82 10.60
CA VAL A 273 -2.80 8.36 9.34
C VAL A 273 -1.86 7.38 8.67
N TYR A 274 -2.42 6.25 8.22
CA TYR A 274 -1.67 5.18 7.58
C TYR A 274 -2.07 5.03 6.11
N LEU A 275 -1.10 5.10 5.22
CA LEU A 275 -1.28 4.96 3.78
C LEU A 275 -0.65 3.65 3.32
N ASP A 276 -1.50 2.77 2.80
CA ASP A 276 -1.10 1.48 2.25
C ASP A 276 -0.02 1.60 1.16
N GLY A 277 0.79 0.54 1.06
CA GLY A 277 1.84 0.42 0.07
C GLY A 277 1.39 0.69 -1.36
N ILE A 278 2.29 1.23 -2.17
CA ILE A 278 2.04 1.41 -3.62
C ILE A 278 1.78 0.05 -4.27
N GLY A 279 0.69 -0.05 -5.03
CA GLY A 279 0.27 -1.27 -5.74
C GLY A 279 -0.47 -2.33 -4.89
N THR A 280 -0.93 -2.01 -3.69
CA THR A 280 -1.76 -2.91 -2.85
C THR A 280 -3.09 -2.25 -2.47
N SER A 281 -4.11 -3.03 -2.13
CA SER A 281 -5.34 -2.52 -1.50
C SER A 281 -5.70 -3.47 -0.35
N SER A 282 -6.21 -2.94 0.75
CA SER A 282 -6.62 -3.76 1.90
C SER A 282 -7.75 -4.71 1.49
N GLY A 283 -7.56 -6.02 1.69
CA GLY A 283 -8.55 -7.07 1.37
C GLY A 283 -8.69 -7.43 -0.11
N GLU A 284 -7.92 -6.81 -1.02
CA GLU A 284 -8.01 -7.07 -2.47
C GLU A 284 -6.73 -7.71 -3.03
N GLN A 285 -6.74 -8.06 -4.32
CA GLN A 285 -5.55 -8.52 -5.04
C GLN A 285 -4.62 -7.34 -5.38
N ASP A 286 -3.32 -7.58 -5.27
CA ASP A 286 -2.28 -6.61 -5.61
C ASP A 286 -2.29 -6.25 -7.11
N SER A 287 -2.03 -4.97 -7.42
CA SER A 287 -1.84 -4.52 -8.80
C SER A 287 -0.39 -4.70 -9.22
N THR A 288 -0.10 -5.79 -9.93
CA THR A 288 1.23 -6.05 -10.50
C THR A 288 1.72 -4.90 -11.39
N PHE A 289 0.81 -4.20 -12.08
CA PHE A 289 1.15 -3.04 -12.91
C PHE A 289 1.66 -1.86 -12.06
N SER A 290 0.95 -1.49 -11.00
CA SER A 290 1.36 -0.37 -10.12
C SER A 290 2.57 -0.74 -9.25
N GLN A 291 2.67 -2.00 -8.82
CA GLN A 291 3.85 -2.53 -8.17
C GLN A 291 5.09 -2.55 -9.08
N MET A 292 4.94 -2.70 -10.39
CA MET A 292 6.09 -2.70 -11.31
C MET A 292 6.48 -1.29 -11.78
N THR A 293 5.52 -0.38 -11.94
CA THR A 293 5.74 0.91 -12.62
C THR A 293 5.72 2.12 -11.69
N GLY A 294 5.19 2.00 -10.47
CA GLY A 294 4.94 3.16 -9.60
C GLY A 294 3.85 4.12 -10.12
N LEU A 295 3.18 3.77 -11.23
CA LEU A 295 2.12 4.52 -11.90
C LEU A 295 0.75 3.84 -11.70
N GLY A 296 -0.31 4.53 -12.12
CA GLY A 296 -1.69 4.04 -12.03
C GLY A 296 -2.39 4.42 -10.73
N ALA A 297 -3.58 3.85 -10.51
CA ALA A 297 -4.48 4.23 -9.40
C ALA A 297 -3.89 4.00 -7.99
N GLN A 298 -2.82 3.21 -7.89
CA GLN A 298 -2.11 2.92 -6.63
C GLN A 298 -0.63 3.36 -6.69
N GLY A 299 -0.28 4.30 -7.57
CA GLY A 299 1.07 4.86 -7.72
C GLY A 299 1.43 5.94 -6.68
N VAL A 300 2.65 6.49 -6.75
CA VAL A 300 3.16 7.49 -5.78
C VAL A 300 2.24 8.71 -5.69
N LEU A 301 1.86 9.30 -6.83
CA LEU A 301 0.99 10.48 -6.88
C LEU A 301 -0.42 10.19 -6.40
N ALA A 302 -0.95 8.99 -6.69
CA ALA A 302 -2.28 8.59 -6.24
C ALA A 302 -2.33 8.45 -4.72
N ARG A 303 -1.29 7.87 -4.09
CA ARG A 303 -1.19 7.76 -2.62
C ARG A 303 -1.10 9.12 -1.94
N VAL A 304 -0.30 10.03 -2.48
CA VAL A 304 -0.26 11.41 -1.97
C VAL A 304 -1.60 12.10 -2.18
N GLY A 305 -2.28 11.90 -3.31
CA GLY A 305 -3.64 12.41 -3.55
C GLY A 305 -4.73 11.82 -2.63
N GLN A 306 -4.55 10.62 -2.09
CA GLN A 306 -5.45 10.01 -1.11
C GLN A 306 -5.23 10.54 0.31
N SER A 307 -4.01 11.02 0.63
CA SER A 307 -3.66 11.43 1.98
C SER A 307 -4.54 12.52 2.59
N PRO A 308 -4.99 13.57 1.87
CA PRO A 308 -5.81 14.62 2.47
C PRO A 308 -7.13 14.08 3.00
N MET A 309 -7.85 13.24 2.26
CA MET A 309 -9.14 12.68 2.70
C MET A 309 -9.01 11.84 3.98
N GLN A 310 -7.92 11.08 4.11
CA GLN A 310 -7.69 10.30 5.33
C GLN A 310 -7.29 11.17 6.53
N ILE A 311 -6.50 12.23 6.28
CA ILE A 311 -6.17 13.22 7.31
C ILE A 311 -7.44 13.92 7.79
N LEU A 312 -8.30 14.38 6.88
CA LEU A 312 -9.56 15.06 7.22
C LEU A 312 -10.46 14.19 8.09
N ARG A 313 -10.61 12.90 7.75
CA ARG A 313 -11.42 11.97 8.54
C ARG A 313 -10.98 11.91 10.00
N ASN A 314 -9.68 11.89 10.25
CA ASN A 314 -9.15 11.81 11.61
C ASN A 314 -9.16 13.19 12.31
N ILE A 315 -9.08 14.28 11.55
CA ILE A 315 -9.31 15.64 12.06
C ILE A 315 -10.77 15.80 12.49
N GLU A 316 -11.74 15.35 11.68
CA GLU A 316 -13.17 15.40 12.00
C GLU A 316 -13.47 14.59 13.27
N GLN A 317 -12.88 13.41 13.42
CA GLN A 317 -13.00 12.63 14.67
C GLN A 317 -12.42 13.36 15.88
N PHE A 318 -11.25 13.99 15.71
CA PHE A 318 -10.61 14.77 16.75
C PHE A 318 -11.48 15.98 17.17
N GLU A 319 -12.05 16.70 16.21
CA GLU A 319 -12.97 17.82 16.43
C GLU A 319 -14.23 17.38 17.17
N LEU A 320 -14.83 16.24 16.79
CA LEU A 320 -15.99 15.67 17.48
C LEU A 320 -15.70 15.34 18.95
N SER A 321 -14.48 14.88 19.25
CA SER A 321 -14.05 14.55 20.62
C SER A 321 -13.62 15.79 21.42
N ASN A 322 -13.34 16.91 20.74
CA ASN A 322 -12.76 18.13 21.31
C ASN A 322 -13.43 19.40 20.73
N PRO A 323 -14.76 19.58 20.86
CA PRO A 323 -15.50 20.66 20.18
C PRO A 323 -15.08 22.06 20.65
N ASP A 324 -14.61 22.17 21.89
CA ASP A 324 -14.20 23.45 22.49
C ASP A 324 -12.73 23.79 22.21
N ARG A 325 -12.02 23.03 21.37
CA ARG A 325 -10.59 23.23 21.10
C ARG A 325 -10.37 23.79 19.71
N LYS A 326 -9.68 24.93 19.64
CA LYS A 326 -9.24 25.53 18.38
C LYS A 326 -7.79 25.19 18.09
N VAL A 327 -7.49 24.90 16.83
CA VAL A 327 -6.14 24.61 16.35
C VAL A 327 -5.48 25.90 15.91
N GLU A 328 -4.36 26.25 16.54
CA GLU A 328 -3.50 27.37 16.14
C GLU A 328 -2.40 26.97 15.15
N HIS A 329 -1.95 25.71 15.23
CA HIS A 329 -0.78 25.24 14.49
C HIS A 329 -0.92 23.75 14.12
N ILE A 330 -0.56 23.39 12.89
CA ILE A 330 -0.46 22.01 12.43
C ILE A 330 1.01 21.62 12.30
N GLU A 331 1.40 20.54 12.95
CA GLU A 331 2.76 20.00 12.86
C GLU A 331 2.75 18.56 12.33
N PHE A 332 3.54 18.27 11.29
CA PHE A 332 3.60 16.94 10.67
C PHE A 332 4.84 16.14 11.10
N ASP A 333 4.63 14.85 11.37
CA ASP A 333 5.69 13.84 11.41
C ASP A 333 5.47 12.84 10.28
N ILE A 334 6.37 12.80 9.30
CA ILE A 334 6.17 12.06 8.05
C ILE A 334 7.12 10.88 8.00
N PHE A 335 6.58 9.68 7.80
CA PHE A 335 7.36 8.45 7.68
C PHE A 335 7.11 7.78 6.33
N GLY A 336 8.13 7.11 5.80
CA GLY A 336 7.90 6.24 4.66
C GLY A 336 9.00 5.25 4.35
N PHE A 337 8.65 4.19 3.62
CA PHE A 337 9.59 3.15 3.19
C PHE A 337 9.54 2.95 1.68
N SER A 338 10.70 2.81 1.02
CA SER A 338 10.78 2.48 -0.41
C SER A 338 10.13 3.55 -1.29
N ARG A 339 9.09 3.20 -2.04
CA ARG A 339 8.25 4.16 -2.77
C ARG A 339 7.31 4.95 -1.86
N GLY A 340 6.95 4.41 -0.70
CA GLY A 340 6.32 5.16 0.38
C GLY A 340 7.24 6.28 0.90
N ALA A 341 8.56 6.07 0.93
CA ALA A 341 9.50 7.16 1.21
C ALA A 341 9.51 8.21 0.08
N ALA A 342 9.38 7.81 -1.18
CA ALA A 342 9.21 8.77 -2.28
C ALA A 342 7.90 9.57 -2.15
N ALA A 343 6.81 8.91 -1.75
CA ALA A 343 5.54 9.56 -1.43
C ALA A 343 5.66 10.52 -0.24
N ALA A 344 6.36 10.12 0.83
CA ALA A 344 6.65 10.96 1.99
C ALA A 344 7.43 12.23 1.60
N ARG A 345 8.47 12.11 0.76
CA ARG A 345 9.24 13.26 0.24
C ARG A 345 8.35 14.19 -0.59
N HIS A 346 7.50 13.62 -1.44
CA HIS A 346 6.58 14.39 -2.26
C HIS A 346 5.50 15.09 -1.42
N PHE A 347 4.87 14.37 -0.49
CA PHE A 347 3.90 14.91 0.46
C PHE A 347 4.49 16.05 1.29
N ALA A 348 5.73 15.91 1.77
CA ALA A 348 6.42 16.98 2.51
C ALA A 348 6.57 18.26 1.67
N ASN A 349 6.81 18.13 0.36
CA ASN A 349 6.82 19.28 -0.56
C ASN A 349 5.41 19.84 -0.82
N GLU A 350 4.38 18.98 -0.89
CA GLU A 350 2.99 19.41 -1.08
C GLU A 350 2.45 20.19 0.13
N VAL A 351 2.73 19.76 1.35
CA VAL A 351 2.31 20.42 2.59
C VAL A 351 2.87 21.84 2.69
N LEU A 352 4.10 22.05 2.25
CA LEU A 352 4.77 23.35 2.32
C LEU A 352 4.36 24.33 1.21
N LYS A 353 3.38 23.99 0.37
CA LYS A 353 2.76 24.93 -0.59
C LYS A 353 1.78 25.93 0.06
N GLY A 354 1.56 25.82 1.36
CA GLY A 354 0.66 26.69 2.13
C GLY A 354 -0.79 26.57 1.67
N GLU A 355 -1.45 27.71 1.40
CA GLU A 355 -2.83 27.76 0.89
C GLU A 355 -3.04 26.99 -0.43
N GLN A 356 -1.98 26.77 -1.21
CA GLN A 356 -2.02 26.00 -2.46
C GLN A 356 -1.85 24.48 -2.24
N SER A 357 -1.65 24.04 -1.00
CA SER A 357 -1.58 22.62 -0.69
C SER A 357 -2.94 21.95 -0.90
N LEU A 358 -2.93 20.65 -1.24
CA LEU A 358 -4.16 19.88 -1.38
C LEU A 358 -4.97 19.85 -0.07
N LEU A 359 -4.29 19.85 1.07
CA LEU A 359 -4.95 19.83 2.38
C LEU A 359 -5.64 21.17 2.68
N ALA A 360 -5.00 22.31 2.39
CA ALA A 360 -5.59 23.63 2.55
C ALA A 360 -6.83 23.85 1.65
N THR A 361 -6.86 23.21 0.47
CA THR A 361 -8.00 23.29 -0.44
C THR A 361 -9.24 22.58 0.12
N LEU A 362 -9.04 21.52 0.91
CA LEU A 362 -10.13 20.73 1.48
C LEU A 362 -10.49 21.14 2.92
N LEU A 363 -9.55 21.71 3.67
CA LEU A 363 -9.73 22.25 5.01
C LEU A 363 -9.38 23.74 5.00
N PRO A 364 -10.30 24.61 4.54
CA PRO A 364 -10.00 26.01 4.37
C PRO A 364 -9.74 26.68 5.73
N ALA A 365 -8.97 27.77 5.71
CA ALA A 365 -8.55 28.50 6.90
C ALA A 365 -9.73 29.00 7.77
N ASN A 366 -10.90 29.22 7.17
CA ASN A 366 -12.12 29.63 7.88
C ASN A 366 -12.92 28.45 8.46
N SER A 367 -12.34 27.25 8.50
CA SER A 367 -12.93 26.10 9.18
C SER A 367 -13.12 26.40 10.67
N PRO A 368 -14.24 25.98 11.29
CA PRO A 368 -14.46 26.17 12.73
C PRO A 368 -13.39 25.49 13.59
N LEU A 369 -12.61 24.56 13.03
CA LEU A 369 -11.47 23.94 13.71
C LEU A 369 -10.39 24.94 14.13
N PHE A 370 -10.18 26.02 13.36
CA PHE A 370 -9.02 26.89 13.52
C PHE A 370 -9.31 28.15 14.33
N VAL A 371 -8.25 28.76 14.88
CA VAL A 371 -8.28 30.14 15.37
C VAL A 371 -8.42 31.13 14.21
N GLU A 372 -8.93 32.33 14.47
CA GLU A 372 -9.23 33.32 13.42
C GLU A 372 -8.00 33.73 12.59
N GLU A 373 -6.80 33.71 13.18
CA GLU A 373 -5.55 34.11 12.53
C GLU A 373 -4.88 33.02 11.68
N PHE A 374 -5.43 31.81 11.65
CA PHE A 374 -4.88 30.70 10.88
C PHE A 374 -5.01 30.95 9.38
N ALA A 375 -3.94 30.78 8.61
CA ALA A 375 -3.92 31.10 7.19
C ALA A 375 -3.08 30.13 6.34
N TRP A 376 -2.87 28.89 6.80
CA TRP A 376 -2.03 27.90 6.10
C TRP A 376 -0.62 28.43 5.74
N ARG A 377 -0.07 29.40 6.49
CA ARG A 377 1.25 29.94 6.22
C ARG A 377 2.30 28.88 6.54
N ALA A 378 3.01 28.43 5.51
CA ALA A 378 4.08 27.46 5.68
C ALA A 378 5.12 27.97 6.70
N ARG A 379 5.50 27.10 7.62
CA ARG A 379 6.43 27.30 8.75
C ARG A 379 5.92 28.18 9.89
N THR A 380 4.75 28.78 9.76
CA THR A 380 4.10 29.55 10.83
C THR A 380 2.90 28.79 11.37
N ASP A 381 1.92 28.53 10.50
CA ASP A 381 0.67 27.84 10.86
C ASP A 381 0.77 26.33 10.57
N VAL A 382 1.69 25.96 9.66
CA VAL A 382 1.90 24.57 9.25
C VAL A 382 3.39 24.29 9.15
N SER A 383 3.88 23.29 9.88
CA SER A 383 5.30 22.91 9.86
C SER A 383 5.50 21.41 9.81
N ILE A 384 6.71 20.99 9.45
CA ILE A 384 7.11 19.58 9.50
C ILE A 384 8.16 19.46 10.60
N ASN A 385 7.89 18.62 11.60
CA ASN A 385 8.85 18.36 12.66
C ASN A 385 9.87 17.30 12.22
N PHE A 386 9.38 16.12 11.85
CA PHE A 386 10.25 14.99 11.54
C PHE A 386 9.92 14.37 10.18
N ILE A 387 10.96 14.04 9.40
CA ILE A 387 10.85 13.18 8.22
C ILE A 387 11.73 11.95 8.44
N GLY A 388 11.10 10.79 8.68
CA GLY A 388 11.77 9.51 8.91
C GLY A 388 11.57 8.55 7.75
N ILE A 389 12.56 8.42 6.86
CA ILE A 389 12.45 7.59 5.66
C ILE A 389 13.41 6.41 5.64
N PHE A 390 12.94 5.28 5.11
CA PHE A 390 13.70 4.06 4.91
C PHE A 390 13.92 3.84 3.41
N ASP A 391 15.19 3.82 3.02
CA ASP A 391 15.70 3.36 1.74
C ASP A 391 14.87 3.79 0.50
N THR A 392 14.73 5.11 0.31
CA THR A 392 13.94 5.71 -0.78
C THR A 392 14.27 5.15 -2.16
N VAL A 393 13.28 4.53 -2.78
CA VAL A 393 13.29 4.07 -4.17
C VAL A 393 12.09 4.70 -4.85
N ALA A 394 12.29 5.62 -5.78
CA ALA A 394 11.17 6.29 -6.46
C ALA A 394 10.57 5.43 -7.57
N ALA A 395 11.43 4.83 -8.42
CA ALA A 395 11.09 3.85 -9.44
C ALA A 395 9.79 4.14 -10.21
N VAL A 396 9.55 5.42 -10.55
CA VAL A 396 8.42 5.80 -11.40
C VAL A 396 8.85 5.55 -12.84
N ALA A 397 8.22 4.57 -13.48
CA ALA A 397 8.52 4.19 -14.84
C ALA A 397 8.44 5.41 -15.78
N SER A 398 9.57 5.75 -16.41
CA SER A 398 9.60 6.75 -17.48
C SER A 398 9.60 6.04 -18.83
N VAL A 399 8.76 6.50 -19.75
CA VAL A 399 8.79 6.04 -21.15
C VAL A 399 9.90 6.82 -21.84
N SER A 400 11.12 6.27 -21.87
CA SER A 400 12.22 6.81 -22.66
C SER A 400 12.43 5.94 -23.90
N SER A 401 13.06 6.50 -24.93
CA SER A 401 13.16 5.91 -26.27
C SER A 401 13.98 4.61 -26.28
N GLY A 402 13.34 3.48 -25.95
CA GLY A 402 13.95 2.16 -25.94
C GLY A 402 13.37 1.15 -24.92
N GLY A 403 12.54 1.58 -23.96
CA GLY A 403 11.90 0.68 -22.99
C GLY A 403 11.35 1.40 -21.74
N ILE A 404 10.62 0.68 -20.90
CA ILE A 404 10.18 1.15 -19.56
C ILE A 404 11.36 0.98 -18.60
N SER A 405 12.00 2.07 -18.16
CA SER A 405 13.06 2.05 -17.15
C SER A 405 12.56 2.64 -15.83
N VAL A 406 12.79 1.91 -14.74
CA VAL A 406 12.59 2.36 -13.35
C VAL A 406 13.93 2.68 -12.65
N HIS A 407 15.03 2.58 -13.39
CA HIS A 407 16.39 2.75 -12.87
C HIS A 407 16.85 4.22 -12.90
N ASP A 408 16.26 5.02 -13.78
CA ASP A 408 16.75 6.36 -14.10
C ASP A 408 16.33 7.38 -13.02
N ALA A 409 17.00 8.53 -12.96
CA ALA A 409 16.67 9.60 -12.01
C ALA A 409 15.37 10.34 -12.36
N ASN A 410 14.79 10.07 -13.53
CA ASN A 410 13.61 10.76 -14.03
C ASN A 410 12.33 10.20 -13.40
N ASN A 411 11.76 10.94 -12.46
CA ASN A 411 10.50 10.59 -11.78
C ASN A 411 9.43 11.62 -12.13
N PRO A 412 8.73 11.48 -13.28
CA PRO A 412 7.83 12.51 -13.78
C PRO A 412 6.70 12.80 -12.78
N GLY A 413 6.55 14.06 -12.41
CA GLY A 413 5.50 14.55 -11.50
C GLY A 413 5.79 14.36 -10.00
N VAL A 414 6.84 13.62 -9.61
CA VAL A 414 7.16 13.38 -8.19
C VAL A 414 8.31 14.29 -7.76
N ASN A 415 8.05 15.18 -6.81
CA ASN A 415 9.09 16.02 -6.21
C ASN A 415 9.76 15.28 -5.05
N LEU A 416 11.02 14.89 -5.23
CA LEU A 416 11.80 14.21 -4.21
C LEU A 416 12.73 15.15 -3.45
N TYR A 417 12.92 16.39 -3.90
CA TYR A 417 13.90 17.27 -3.26
C TYR A 417 13.52 17.55 -1.79
N LEU A 418 14.44 17.28 -0.86
CA LEU A 418 14.27 17.63 0.55
C LEU A 418 15.13 18.86 0.85
N ALA A 419 14.49 20.03 1.01
CA ALA A 419 15.21 21.26 1.34
C ALA A 419 15.78 21.18 2.77
N PRO A 420 16.96 21.76 3.05
CA PRO A 420 17.62 21.67 4.37
C PRO A 420 16.78 22.17 5.55
N ASP A 421 15.85 23.09 5.29
CA ASP A 421 15.00 23.76 6.27
C ASP A 421 13.52 23.35 6.15
N MET A 422 13.21 22.27 5.42
CA MET A 422 11.83 21.85 5.22
C MET A 422 11.20 21.20 6.46
N ALA A 423 12.04 20.60 7.30
CA ALA A 423 11.63 19.95 8.54
C ALA A 423 12.66 20.23 9.63
N LYS A 424 12.25 20.21 10.91
CA LYS A 424 13.20 20.33 12.04
C LYS A 424 14.27 19.23 12.00
N LYS A 425 13.88 18.02 11.57
CA LYS A 425 14.82 16.91 11.35
C LYS A 425 14.41 16.01 10.20
N VAL A 426 15.38 15.70 9.34
CA VAL A 426 15.29 14.64 8.34
C VAL A 426 16.24 13.51 8.72
N VAL A 427 15.77 12.26 8.65
CA VAL A 427 16.52 11.03 8.85
C VAL A 427 16.23 10.09 7.69
N HIS A 428 17.28 9.59 7.04
CA HIS A 428 17.15 8.59 5.98
C HIS A 428 18.03 7.38 6.29
N LEU A 429 17.42 6.24 6.65
CA LEU A 429 18.16 4.99 6.82
C LEU A 429 18.36 4.33 5.44
N VAL A 430 19.62 4.03 5.09
CA VAL A 430 20.01 3.59 3.73
C VAL A 430 20.64 2.20 3.77
N ALA A 431 20.17 1.32 2.88
CA ALA A 431 20.65 -0.06 2.81
C ALA A 431 22.05 -0.11 2.17
N ARG A 432 23.05 -0.54 2.96
CA ARG A 432 24.45 -0.70 2.52
C ARG A 432 24.59 -1.82 1.48
N ASP A 433 23.87 -2.91 1.67
CA ASP A 433 24.10 -4.17 0.96
C ASP A 433 23.12 -4.40 -0.20
N GLU A 434 22.19 -3.47 -0.44
CA GLU A 434 21.28 -3.49 -1.58
C GLU A 434 22.04 -3.29 -2.90
N ARG A 435 21.82 -4.17 -3.87
CA ARG A 435 22.59 -4.24 -5.13
C ARG A 435 21.72 -4.50 -6.35
N ARG A 436 20.38 -4.57 -6.21
CA ARG A 436 19.47 -4.79 -7.34
C ARG A 436 19.46 -3.60 -8.29
N HIS A 437 19.32 -3.91 -9.57
CA HIS A 437 19.21 -2.92 -10.63
C HIS A 437 17.95 -2.04 -10.45
N ASN A 438 16.80 -2.62 -10.15
CA ASN A 438 15.53 -1.89 -10.09
C ASN A 438 15.30 -1.13 -8.77
N PHE A 439 16.28 -1.12 -7.85
CA PHE A 439 16.15 -0.51 -6.52
C PHE A 439 17.15 0.65 -6.37
N SER A 440 17.24 1.54 -7.37
CA SER A 440 18.11 2.72 -7.31
C SER A 440 17.75 3.62 -6.12
N LEU A 441 18.76 3.98 -5.32
CA LEU A 441 18.60 4.85 -4.16
C LEU A 441 18.36 6.29 -4.61
N ASN A 442 17.41 6.98 -3.99
CA ASN A 442 17.32 8.44 -4.02
C ASN A 442 17.82 8.96 -2.67
N SER A 443 19.06 9.46 -2.63
CA SER A 443 19.71 9.95 -1.42
C SER A 443 18.98 11.19 -0.86
N ALA A 444 19.03 11.38 0.46
CA ALA A 444 18.67 12.62 1.15
C ALA A 444 19.92 13.43 1.55
N GLY A 445 21.10 13.08 1.01
CA GLY A 445 22.35 13.78 1.23
C GLY A 445 22.89 13.57 2.64
N ALA A 446 23.05 14.66 3.40
CA ALA A 446 23.61 14.60 4.75
C ALA A 446 22.71 13.89 5.78
N ALA A 447 21.45 13.64 5.44
CA ALA A 447 20.52 12.89 6.29
C ALA A 447 20.69 11.36 6.19
N ASP A 448 21.49 10.87 5.22
CA ASP A 448 21.69 9.45 4.99
C ASP A 448 22.51 8.79 6.10
N ILE A 449 21.95 7.76 6.73
CA ILE A 449 22.61 6.88 7.69
C ILE A 449 22.70 5.49 7.04
N VAL A 450 23.90 5.16 6.55
CA VAL A 450 24.15 3.88 5.86
C VAL A 450 24.32 2.76 6.88
N LEU A 451 23.49 1.71 6.75
CA LEU A 451 23.39 0.61 7.70
C LEU A 451 23.45 -0.76 6.98
N PRO A 452 23.98 -1.82 7.63
CA PRO A 452 24.11 -3.15 7.03
C PRO A 452 22.76 -3.75 6.63
N GLY A 453 22.74 -4.55 5.56
CA GLY A 453 21.51 -5.18 5.07
C GLY A 453 20.97 -4.56 3.78
N VAL A 454 19.96 -5.23 3.24
CA VAL A 454 19.29 -4.87 1.99
C VAL A 454 17.99 -4.08 2.25
N HIS A 455 17.31 -3.65 1.19
CA HIS A 455 16.13 -2.78 1.24
C HIS A 455 15.11 -3.10 2.35
N SER A 456 14.60 -4.33 2.39
CA SER A 456 13.59 -4.78 3.35
C SER A 456 14.19 -5.27 4.67
N ASP A 457 15.52 -5.43 4.76
CA ASP A 457 16.17 -5.58 6.07
C ASP A 457 16.09 -4.27 6.85
N LEU A 458 15.99 -3.12 6.17
CA LEU A 458 15.81 -1.80 6.79
C LEU A 458 14.35 -1.44 6.97
N GLY A 459 13.56 -1.54 5.91
CA GLY A 459 12.16 -1.14 5.94
C GLY A 459 11.21 -2.17 6.54
N GLY A 460 11.66 -3.40 6.81
CA GLY A 460 10.80 -4.52 7.16
C GLY A 460 10.11 -5.13 5.94
N GLY A 461 9.18 -6.05 6.18
CA GLY A 461 8.47 -6.80 5.13
C GLY A 461 8.94 -8.24 4.96
N TYR A 462 10.18 -8.57 5.36
CA TYR A 462 10.64 -9.96 5.37
C TYR A 462 9.97 -10.77 6.46
N LEU A 463 9.72 -12.04 6.17
CA LEU A 463 9.15 -12.99 7.12
C LEU A 463 10.09 -13.23 8.32
N PRO A 464 9.54 -13.50 9.52
CA PRO A 464 10.34 -13.82 10.70
C PRO A 464 11.42 -14.87 10.45
N ARG A 465 11.09 -15.89 9.64
CA ARG A 465 12.04 -16.84 9.07
C ARG A 465 11.70 -17.12 7.61
N ALA A 466 12.65 -16.85 6.72
CA ALA A 466 12.52 -17.08 5.28
C ALA A 466 13.49 -18.16 4.81
N ALA A 467 13.01 -19.06 3.95
CA ALA A 467 13.86 -20.03 3.24
C ALA A 467 14.34 -19.43 1.91
N GLU A 468 15.54 -18.87 1.88
CA GLU A 468 16.14 -18.34 0.66
C GLU A 468 16.59 -19.48 -0.25
N ARG A 469 16.13 -19.47 -1.51
CA ARG A 469 16.58 -20.36 -2.59
C ARG A 469 16.82 -19.53 -3.84
N ILE A 470 18.07 -19.17 -4.08
CA ILE A 470 18.40 -18.14 -5.07
C ILE A 470 19.57 -18.52 -5.96
N LEU A 471 19.51 -18.04 -7.20
CA LEU A 471 20.60 -18.08 -8.16
C LEU A 471 21.38 -16.76 -8.08
N LEU A 472 22.62 -16.81 -7.61
CA LEU A 472 23.48 -15.63 -7.47
C LEU A 472 24.21 -15.26 -8.76
N SER A 473 24.40 -16.22 -9.67
CA SER A 473 24.92 -15.96 -11.01
C SER A 473 23.85 -16.15 -12.07
N LYS A 474 23.97 -15.41 -13.18
CA LYS A 474 23.14 -15.65 -14.36
C LYS A 474 23.38 -17.08 -14.84
N PRO A 475 22.32 -17.86 -15.15
CA PRO A 475 22.48 -19.21 -15.70
C PRO A 475 23.34 -19.20 -16.96
N PHE A 476 24.46 -19.90 -16.92
CA PHE A 476 25.33 -20.09 -18.08
C PHE A 476 24.97 -21.38 -18.80
N ARG A 477 24.83 -21.32 -20.13
CA ARG A 477 24.46 -22.46 -20.98
C ARG A 477 25.64 -22.94 -21.81
N SER A 478 25.93 -24.23 -21.77
CA SER A 478 26.74 -24.91 -22.78
C SER A 478 25.94 -25.99 -23.50
N THR A 479 26.31 -26.27 -24.75
CA THR A 479 25.71 -27.34 -25.56
C THR A 479 26.72 -28.48 -25.63
N GLU A 480 26.31 -29.66 -25.17
CA GLU A 480 27.18 -30.81 -24.99
C GLU A 480 26.52 -32.05 -25.60
N ASP A 481 27.34 -33.06 -25.92
CA ASP A 481 26.85 -34.39 -26.24
C ASP A 481 26.08 -34.98 -25.05
N ALA A 482 25.00 -35.74 -25.30
CA ALA A 482 24.13 -36.28 -24.26
C ALA A 482 24.81 -37.23 -23.24
N HIS A 483 25.99 -37.77 -23.56
CA HIS A 483 26.76 -38.64 -22.66
C HIS A 483 27.65 -37.85 -21.68
N VAL A 484 27.88 -36.56 -21.93
CA VAL A 484 28.69 -35.71 -21.04
C VAL A 484 27.93 -35.51 -19.73
N SER A 485 28.58 -35.79 -18.60
CA SER A 485 27.99 -35.49 -17.28
C SER A 485 27.84 -33.97 -17.10
N PRO A 486 26.70 -33.46 -16.59
CA PRO A 486 26.50 -32.03 -16.34
C PRO A 486 27.60 -31.41 -15.47
N MET A 487 28.11 -32.16 -14.48
CA MET A 487 29.21 -31.76 -13.59
C MET A 487 30.59 -31.71 -14.28
N LYS A 488 30.69 -32.13 -15.55
CA LYS A 488 31.91 -32.05 -16.36
C LYS A 488 31.78 -31.08 -17.54
N SER A 489 30.61 -30.47 -17.72
CA SER A 489 30.31 -29.54 -18.81
C SER A 489 31.16 -28.26 -18.74
N ILE A 490 31.25 -27.55 -19.87
CA ILE A 490 31.85 -26.21 -19.93
C ILE A 490 31.09 -25.27 -18.99
N ALA A 491 29.76 -25.36 -18.94
CA ALA A 491 28.93 -24.53 -18.08
C ALA A 491 29.26 -24.70 -16.60
N TYR A 492 29.42 -25.95 -16.13
CA TYR A 492 29.78 -26.22 -14.75
C TYR A 492 31.14 -25.65 -14.38
N ARG A 493 32.18 -25.89 -15.20
CA ARG A 493 33.54 -25.38 -14.92
C ARG A 493 33.61 -23.86 -14.90
N TRP A 494 32.92 -23.21 -15.84
CA TRP A 494 32.84 -21.74 -15.86
C TRP A 494 32.15 -21.22 -14.59
N THR A 495 31.06 -21.85 -14.19
CA THR A 495 30.31 -21.46 -12.99
C THR A 495 31.08 -21.73 -11.69
N GLN A 496 31.95 -22.74 -11.64
CA GLN A 496 32.85 -22.94 -10.50
C GLN A 496 33.84 -21.77 -10.33
N THR A 497 34.40 -21.26 -11.42
CA THR A 497 35.24 -20.05 -11.38
C THR A 497 34.44 -18.84 -10.91
N GLU A 498 33.20 -18.70 -11.41
CA GLU A 498 32.30 -17.62 -11.01
C GLU A 498 31.90 -17.70 -9.53
N LEU A 499 31.73 -18.90 -8.97
CA LEU A 499 31.45 -19.12 -7.55
C LEU A 499 32.55 -18.51 -6.68
N HIS A 500 33.82 -18.84 -6.94
CA HIS A 500 34.93 -18.28 -6.17
C HIS A 500 35.00 -16.74 -6.32
N ARG A 501 34.78 -16.24 -7.54
CA ARG A 501 34.76 -14.80 -7.82
C ARG A 501 33.67 -14.07 -7.02
N LEU A 502 32.47 -14.65 -6.91
CA LEU A 502 31.36 -14.07 -6.16
C LEU A 502 31.59 -14.16 -4.64
N GLN A 503 32.18 -15.24 -4.14
CA GLN A 503 32.54 -15.36 -2.72
C GLN A 503 33.48 -14.23 -2.30
N ASP A 504 34.55 -14.02 -3.06
CA ASP A 504 35.54 -12.98 -2.79
C ASP A 504 34.95 -11.58 -2.97
N GLN A 505 34.22 -11.33 -4.07
CA GLN A 505 33.70 -10.00 -4.39
C GLN A 505 32.64 -9.53 -3.40
N LEU A 506 31.78 -10.44 -2.94
CA LEU A 506 30.62 -10.11 -2.13
C LEU A 506 30.85 -10.44 -0.64
N ASN A 507 32.04 -10.93 -0.26
CA ASN A 507 32.41 -11.35 1.09
C ASN A 507 31.44 -12.41 1.67
N LEU A 508 31.12 -13.43 0.88
CA LEU A 508 30.13 -14.47 1.21
C LEU A 508 30.78 -15.77 1.70
N HIS A 509 31.94 -15.68 2.35
CA HIS A 509 32.81 -16.84 2.65
C HIS A 509 32.14 -17.90 3.54
N ASP A 510 31.16 -17.51 4.36
CA ASP A 510 30.46 -18.42 5.29
C ASP A 510 29.08 -18.87 4.79
N LEU A 511 28.71 -18.52 3.56
CA LEU A 511 27.43 -18.93 2.98
C LEU A 511 27.52 -20.29 2.29
N PRO A 512 26.44 -21.10 2.36
CA PRO A 512 26.36 -22.39 1.68
C PRO A 512 26.15 -22.22 0.17
N LEU A 513 27.21 -21.83 -0.54
CA LEU A 513 27.20 -21.65 -1.99
C LEU A 513 27.53 -22.96 -2.72
N GLN A 514 26.82 -23.24 -3.80
CA GLN A 514 27.06 -24.41 -4.63
C GLN A 514 26.80 -24.12 -6.11
N VAL A 515 27.34 -24.95 -6.99
CA VAL A 515 27.00 -24.93 -8.42
C VAL A 515 25.80 -25.84 -8.66
N GLN A 516 24.66 -25.25 -9.01
CA GLN A 516 23.46 -25.98 -9.39
C GLN A 516 23.40 -26.14 -10.91
N THR A 517 23.11 -27.35 -11.37
CA THR A 517 23.00 -27.68 -12.80
C THR A 517 21.65 -28.27 -13.16
N TRP A 518 21.13 -27.93 -14.34
CA TRP A 518 19.96 -28.58 -14.94
C TRP A 518 20.17 -28.77 -16.45
N VAL A 519 19.39 -29.67 -17.04
CA VAL A 519 19.63 -30.17 -18.39
C VAL A 519 18.35 -30.14 -19.20
N LEU A 520 18.43 -29.62 -20.42
CA LEU A 520 17.40 -29.75 -21.45
C LEU A 520 17.93 -30.63 -22.58
N LYS A 521 17.32 -31.79 -22.80
CA LYS A 521 17.74 -32.74 -23.83
C LYS A 521 17.02 -32.45 -25.14
N PHE A 522 17.72 -32.57 -26.26
CA PHE A 522 17.16 -32.37 -27.59
C PHE A 522 17.87 -33.26 -28.63
N GLU A 523 17.25 -33.41 -29.80
CA GLU A 523 17.83 -34.15 -30.92
C GLU A 523 18.29 -33.18 -31.99
N ARG A 524 19.44 -33.46 -32.60
CA ARG A 524 19.97 -32.68 -33.72
C ARG A 524 20.28 -33.63 -34.87
N THR A 525 19.80 -33.31 -36.07
CA THR A 525 20.17 -34.03 -37.28
C THR A 525 21.49 -33.47 -37.80
N VAL A 526 22.55 -34.28 -37.77
CA VAL A 526 23.86 -33.93 -38.31
C VAL A 526 24.19 -34.93 -39.41
N LYS A 527 24.35 -34.45 -40.65
CA LYS A 527 24.67 -35.29 -41.84
C LYS A 527 23.73 -36.50 -42.07
N GLY A 528 22.46 -36.40 -41.67
CA GLY A 528 21.46 -37.46 -41.85
C GLY A 528 21.29 -38.40 -40.66
N ASP A 529 22.20 -38.37 -39.68
CA ASP A 529 22.08 -39.10 -38.43
C ASP A 529 21.45 -38.25 -37.34
N LYS A 530 20.59 -38.87 -36.52
CA LYS A 530 19.99 -38.23 -35.34
C LYS A 530 20.93 -38.41 -34.16
N GLU A 531 21.60 -37.34 -33.76
CA GLU A 531 22.43 -37.31 -32.57
C GLU A 531 21.64 -36.74 -31.38
N LYS A 532 21.87 -37.30 -30.19
CA LYS A 532 21.29 -36.80 -28.94
C LYS A 532 22.22 -35.78 -28.32
N TRP A 533 21.69 -34.59 -28.10
CA TRP A 533 22.40 -33.46 -27.53
C TRP A 533 21.70 -32.98 -26.26
N GLN A 534 22.41 -32.17 -25.49
CA GLN A 534 21.85 -31.55 -24.30
C GLN A 534 22.36 -30.13 -24.12
N HIS A 535 21.48 -29.24 -23.68
CA HIS A 535 21.85 -27.96 -23.11
C HIS A 535 22.04 -28.16 -21.61
N VAL A 536 23.27 -27.96 -21.15
CA VAL A 536 23.60 -27.94 -19.72
C VAL A 536 23.60 -26.50 -19.26
N TYR A 537 22.80 -26.22 -18.25
CA TYR A 537 22.78 -24.94 -17.56
C TYR A 537 23.46 -25.09 -16.21
N ALA A 538 24.23 -24.08 -15.81
CA ALA A 538 24.86 -24.02 -14.51
C ALA A 538 24.74 -22.60 -13.93
N ALA A 539 24.47 -22.50 -12.63
CA ALA A 539 24.44 -21.24 -11.90
C ALA A 539 24.96 -21.44 -10.47
N VAL A 540 25.56 -20.40 -9.90
CA VAL A 540 25.87 -20.34 -8.48
C VAL A 540 24.55 -20.18 -7.73
N SER A 541 24.26 -21.06 -6.80
CA SER A 541 23.07 -21.00 -5.97
C SER A 541 23.41 -21.01 -4.49
N SER A 542 22.49 -20.44 -3.71
CA SER A 542 22.50 -20.47 -2.25
C SER A 542 21.15 -20.96 -1.76
N GLN A 543 21.18 -21.83 -0.76
CA GLN A 543 19.99 -22.25 -0.03
C GLN A 543 20.25 -22.18 1.47
N ARG A 544 19.46 -21.36 2.18
CA ARG A 544 19.61 -21.15 3.62
C ARG A 544 18.33 -20.63 4.25
N GLU A 545 18.32 -20.55 5.57
CA GLU A 545 17.30 -19.84 6.34
C GLU A 545 17.83 -18.48 6.79
N VAL A 546 17.01 -17.44 6.70
CA VAL A 546 17.33 -16.06 7.10
C VAL A 546 16.21 -15.51 7.98
N ARG A 547 16.55 -14.66 8.94
CA ARG A 547 15.61 -14.05 9.90
C ARG A 547 15.47 -12.55 9.66
N ASN A 548 14.31 -11.97 9.98
CA ASN A 548 14.02 -10.55 9.77
C ASN A 548 14.40 -9.62 10.94
N GLU A 549 14.90 -10.15 12.06
CA GLU A 549 15.11 -9.39 13.31
C GLU A 549 16.03 -8.17 13.15
N LEU A 550 16.88 -8.13 12.12
CA LEU A 550 17.70 -6.96 11.80
C LEU A 550 16.84 -5.71 11.53
N ALA A 551 15.66 -5.87 10.92
CA ALA A 551 14.71 -4.77 10.72
C ALA A 551 14.22 -4.17 12.04
N LEU A 552 14.12 -4.97 13.11
CA LEU A 552 13.69 -4.50 14.43
C LEU A 552 14.75 -3.63 15.13
N ILE A 553 16.03 -3.75 14.74
CA ILE A 553 17.08 -2.82 15.17
C ILE A 553 16.85 -1.45 14.51
N TYR A 554 16.50 -1.43 13.22
CA TYR A 554 16.26 -0.19 12.49
C TYR A 554 14.95 0.50 12.87
N LEU A 555 13.94 -0.27 13.28
CA LEU A 555 12.75 0.25 13.96
C LEU A 555 13.15 1.03 15.22
N ARG A 556 13.96 0.43 16.09
CA ARG A 556 14.46 1.08 17.33
C ARG A 556 15.25 2.34 17.03
N ILE A 557 16.13 2.30 16.02
CA ILE A 557 16.91 3.47 15.58
C ILE A 557 15.99 4.61 15.13
N MET A 558 15.04 4.34 14.22
CA MET A 558 14.14 5.38 13.72
C MET A 558 13.25 5.93 14.84
N ARG A 559 12.72 5.05 15.71
CA ARG A 559 11.91 5.45 16.86
C ARG A 559 12.68 6.35 17.80
N GLU A 560 13.91 6.01 18.13
CA GLU A 560 14.75 6.78 19.04
C GLU A 560 15.18 8.12 18.43
N LEU A 561 15.53 8.15 17.14
CA LEU A 561 15.80 9.39 16.42
C LEU A 561 14.58 10.30 16.37
N GLY A 562 13.38 9.76 16.18
CA GLY A 562 12.12 10.49 16.24
C GLY A 562 11.84 11.01 17.65
N ALA A 563 11.93 10.17 18.67
CA ALA A 563 11.67 10.55 20.06
C ALA A 563 12.60 11.67 20.56
N ARG A 564 13.87 11.69 20.11
CA ARG A 564 14.81 12.80 20.38
C ARG A 564 14.42 14.14 19.73
N HIS A 565 13.47 14.13 18.80
CA HIS A 565 12.87 15.30 18.15
C HIS A 565 11.35 15.33 18.41
N ASP A 566 10.95 14.93 19.62
CA ASP A 566 9.59 15.05 20.14
C ASP A 566 8.51 14.27 19.40
N VAL A 567 8.86 13.32 18.52
CA VAL A 567 7.87 12.43 17.88
C VAL A 567 7.21 11.57 18.97
N PRO A 568 5.87 11.55 19.07
CA PRO A 568 5.13 10.89 20.15
C PRO A 568 5.05 9.36 19.96
N LEU A 569 6.19 8.69 19.88
CA LEU A 569 6.29 7.23 19.75
C LEU A 569 6.40 6.57 21.13
N ARG A 570 5.55 5.59 21.39
CA ARG A 570 5.63 4.72 22.57
C ARG A 570 6.98 4.00 22.63
N VAL A 571 7.41 3.70 23.85
CA VAL A 571 8.62 2.88 24.08
C VAL A 571 8.29 1.45 23.68
N ILE A 572 9.25 0.79 23.04
CA ILE A 572 9.13 -0.62 22.68
C ILE A 572 9.37 -1.44 23.94
N ASP A 573 8.43 -2.33 24.26
CA ASP A 573 8.62 -3.33 25.30
C ASP A 573 9.50 -4.46 24.74
N ASP A 574 10.66 -4.67 25.34
CA ASP A 574 11.60 -5.71 24.91
C ASP A 574 11.11 -7.13 25.28
N GLU A 575 10.08 -7.25 26.14
CA GLU A 575 9.41 -8.53 26.45
C GLU A 575 8.34 -8.91 25.42
N ASP A 576 7.88 -7.96 24.60
CA ASP A 576 6.92 -8.22 23.52
C ASP A 576 7.59 -9.06 22.42
N GLN A 577 7.08 -10.28 22.22
CA GLN A 577 7.58 -11.21 21.20
C GLN A 577 7.53 -10.61 19.78
N LYS A 578 6.69 -9.62 19.51
CA LYS A 578 6.62 -8.92 18.22
C LYS A 578 7.87 -8.08 17.93
N TYR A 579 8.57 -7.61 18.97
CA TYR A 579 9.71 -6.70 18.85
C TYR A 579 11.01 -7.26 19.45
N ALA A 580 10.96 -8.38 20.17
CA ALA A 580 12.11 -9.00 20.83
C ALA A 580 13.25 -9.31 19.85
N LEU A 581 14.48 -9.03 20.28
CA LEU A 581 15.71 -9.36 19.55
C LEU A 581 16.35 -10.61 20.13
N SER A 582 16.87 -11.50 19.28
CA SER A 582 17.70 -12.61 19.73
C SER A 582 18.92 -12.12 20.52
N VAL A 583 19.33 -12.88 21.53
CA VAL A 583 20.50 -12.57 22.38
C VAL A 583 21.76 -12.32 21.54
N GLU A 584 21.94 -13.05 20.43
CA GLU A 584 23.09 -12.88 19.54
C GLU A 584 23.10 -11.53 18.77
N LEU A 585 21.93 -10.90 18.60
CA LEU A 585 21.81 -9.59 17.95
C LEU A 585 21.95 -8.40 18.90
N GLN A 586 21.78 -8.58 20.21
CA GLN A 586 21.81 -7.47 21.17
C GLN A 586 23.11 -6.64 21.13
N PRO A 587 24.32 -7.25 21.08
CA PRO A 587 25.57 -6.47 20.97
C PRO A 587 25.67 -5.68 19.66
N ILE A 588 25.15 -6.26 18.56
CA ILE A 588 25.11 -5.63 17.24
C ILE A 588 24.11 -4.46 17.26
N ALA A 589 22.94 -4.64 17.86
CA ALA A 589 21.93 -3.61 18.03
C ALA A 589 22.49 -2.40 18.78
N GLN A 590 23.20 -2.62 19.89
CA GLN A 590 23.83 -1.55 20.65
C GLN A 590 24.83 -0.74 19.80
N LYS A 591 25.67 -1.40 19.01
CA LYS A 591 26.65 -0.75 18.12
C LYS A 591 25.99 0.04 16.99
N LEU A 592 24.98 -0.56 16.35
CA LEU A 592 24.22 0.09 15.27
C LEU A 592 23.45 1.31 15.78
N MET A 593 22.83 1.20 16.95
CA MET A 593 22.15 2.32 17.61
C MET A 593 23.13 3.43 17.96
N ALA A 594 24.24 3.12 18.64
CA ALA A 594 25.24 4.13 19.00
C ALA A 594 25.78 4.88 17.77
N TYR A 595 26.00 4.17 16.66
CA TYR A 595 26.40 4.79 15.40
C TYR A 595 25.31 5.69 14.80
N ALA A 596 24.09 5.17 14.65
CA ALA A 596 22.99 5.92 14.03
C ALA A 596 22.56 7.14 14.85
N LEU A 597 22.70 7.06 16.18
CA LEU A 597 22.40 8.13 17.13
C LEU A 597 23.54 9.16 17.27
N GLY A 598 24.65 8.96 16.56
CA GLY A 598 25.79 9.88 16.52
C GLY A 598 26.75 9.79 17.71
N GLU A 599 26.60 8.76 18.56
CA GLU A 599 27.46 8.51 19.72
C GLU A 599 28.84 7.97 19.30
N THR A 600 28.89 7.27 18.16
CA THR A 600 30.13 6.80 17.53
C THR A 600 30.23 7.24 16.07
N ARG A 601 31.46 7.42 15.57
CA ARG A 601 31.71 7.82 14.17
C ARG A 601 31.66 6.67 13.16
N ARG A 602 31.67 5.42 13.64
CA ARG A 602 31.72 4.20 12.83
C ARG A 602 30.91 3.13 13.52
N VAL A 603 30.29 2.23 12.75
CA VAL A 603 29.49 1.12 13.27
C VAL A 603 30.28 0.24 14.24
N GLY A 604 31.53 -0.09 13.92
CA GLY A 604 32.41 -0.84 14.83
C GLY A 604 32.03 -2.32 15.00
N LEU A 605 31.39 -2.93 14.00
CA LEU A 605 31.17 -4.39 13.97
C LEU A 605 32.51 -5.12 13.79
N SER A 606 32.68 -6.20 14.54
CA SER A 606 33.76 -7.17 14.36
C SER A 606 33.52 -8.02 13.12
N LEU A 607 34.56 -8.73 12.65
CA LEU A 607 34.43 -9.65 11.51
C LEU A 607 33.42 -10.77 11.80
N ASP A 608 33.39 -11.29 13.03
CA ASP A 608 32.45 -12.34 13.44
C ASP A 608 31.01 -11.84 13.46
N GLU A 609 30.78 -10.58 13.86
CA GLU A 609 29.44 -9.96 13.83
C GLU A 609 28.98 -9.67 12.39
N GLU A 610 29.87 -9.21 11.51
CA GLU A 610 29.55 -9.05 10.08
C GLU A 610 29.24 -10.41 9.43
N ALA A 611 30.02 -11.45 9.75
CA ALA A 611 29.76 -12.82 9.28
C ALA A 611 28.43 -13.36 9.80
N LEU A 612 28.08 -13.09 11.07
CA LEU A 612 26.79 -13.45 11.66
C LEU A 612 25.63 -12.77 10.93
N LEU A 613 25.73 -11.45 10.69
CA LEU A 613 24.72 -10.70 9.96
C LEU A 613 24.55 -11.26 8.55
N VAL A 614 25.65 -11.41 7.79
CA VAL A 614 25.62 -11.98 6.44
C VAL A 614 25.06 -13.40 6.46
N GLY A 615 25.40 -14.22 7.45
CA GLY A 615 25.02 -15.62 7.56
C GLY A 615 23.54 -15.86 7.88
N ARG A 616 22.93 -15.00 8.71
CA ARG A 616 21.59 -15.26 9.29
C ARG A 616 20.55 -14.16 9.15
N TYR A 617 20.94 -12.91 8.88
CA TYR A 617 20.04 -11.77 9.03
C TYR A 617 19.97 -10.83 7.81
N ILE A 618 21.04 -10.74 7.02
CA ILE A 618 21.05 -9.96 5.78
C ILE A 618 20.53 -10.83 4.65
N HIS A 619 19.44 -10.43 4.03
CA HIS A 619 18.88 -11.16 2.89
C HIS A 619 19.69 -10.92 1.60
N LEU A 620 19.66 -11.91 0.69
CA LEU A 620 20.31 -11.82 -0.61
C LEU A 620 19.30 -11.35 -1.66
N SER A 621 18.97 -10.07 -1.62
CA SER A 621 17.93 -9.47 -2.47
C SER A 621 18.29 -9.48 -3.96
N ALA A 622 19.57 -9.39 -4.32
CA ALA A 622 20.02 -9.37 -5.71
C ALA A 622 20.31 -10.80 -6.23
N HIS A 623 19.46 -11.30 -7.14
CA HIS A 623 19.56 -12.65 -7.68
C HIS A 623 18.96 -12.79 -9.10
N TRP A 624 19.29 -13.89 -9.77
CA TRP A 624 18.89 -14.26 -11.13
C TRP A 624 17.78 -15.31 -11.15
N ASN A 625 16.86 -15.27 -10.19
CA ASN A 625 15.66 -16.12 -10.28
C ASN A 625 14.73 -15.48 -11.32
N ALA A 626 14.20 -16.30 -12.22
CA ALA A 626 13.18 -15.87 -13.17
C ALA A 626 11.81 -15.74 -12.49
N VAL A 627 11.00 -14.79 -12.94
CA VAL A 627 9.60 -14.64 -12.50
C VAL A 627 8.79 -15.85 -12.95
N LYS A 628 7.99 -16.45 -12.06
CA LYS A 628 7.10 -17.57 -12.40
C LYS A 628 5.99 -17.10 -13.35
N GLY A 629 5.72 -17.86 -14.41
CA GLY A 629 4.53 -17.66 -15.27
C GLY A 629 4.73 -16.84 -16.55
N PHE A 630 5.86 -16.14 -16.73
CA PHE A 630 6.21 -15.51 -18.00
C PHE A 630 6.95 -16.51 -18.90
N ASN A 631 6.19 -17.40 -19.56
CA ASN A 631 6.74 -18.44 -20.43
C ASN A 631 6.19 -18.30 -21.86
N ASN A 632 6.51 -17.17 -22.52
CA ASN A 632 6.21 -16.97 -23.93
C ASN A 632 7.52 -16.87 -24.72
N SER A 633 7.93 -17.99 -25.32
CA SER A 633 9.04 -18.14 -26.28
C SER A 633 10.46 -17.77 -25.77
N ASP A 634 11.49 -18.30 -26.43
CA ASP A 634 12.92 -18.31 -26.06
C ASP A 634 13.62 -16.94 -25.86
N LEU A 635 12.87 -15.82 -25.76
CA LEU A 635 13.42 -14.46 -25.75
C LEU A 635 13.13 -13.55 -24.54
N ASP A 636 12.21 -13.85 -23.62
CA ASP A 636 11.90 -12.89 -22.53
C ASP A 636 11.87 -13.54 -21.12
N ILE A 637 13.00 -14.08 -20.65
CA ILE A 637 13.17 -14.36 -19.21
C ILE A 637 13.43 -13.02 -18.49
N VAL A 638 12.45 -12.56 -17.71
CA VAL A 638 12.57 -11.34 -16.90
C VAL A 638 13.19 -11.69 -15.54
N PHE A 639 14.29 -11.00 -15.20
CA PHE A 639 14.96 -11.09 -13.90
C PHE A 639 14.74 -9.79 -13.12
N ILE A 640 13.64 -9.69 -12.38
CA ILE A 640 13.26 -8.45 -11.66
C ILE A 640 14.29 -8.10 -10.58
N ASN A 641 14.83 -9.10 -9.90
CA ASN A 641 15.81 -8.93 -8.81
C ASN A 641 17.26 -8.98 -9.29
N ARG A 642 17.52 -8.83 -10.59
CA ARG A 642 18.90 -8.91 -11.12
C ARG A 642 19.83 -7.91 -10.43
N PRO A 643 21.08 -8.30 -10.13
CA PRO A 643 22.09 -7.35 -9.68
C PRO A 643 22.29 -6.22 -10.69
N ALA A 644 22.57 -5.02 -10.19
CA ALA A 644 23.06 -3.90 -10.97
C ALA A 644 24.44 -4.21 -11.56
N GLU A 645 24.86 -3.43 -12.56
CA GLU A 645 26.18 -3.59 -13.15
C GLU A 645 27.28 -3.48 -12.08
N ASN A 646 28.26 -4.39 -12.15
CA ASN A 646 29.34 -4.52 -11.17
C ASN A 646 28.89 -4.72 -9.70
N HIS A 647 27.64 -5.13 -9.46
CA HIS A 647 27.06 -5.27 -8.12
C HIS A 647 27.08 -3.95 -7.32
N LYS A 648 26.97 -2.81 -8.01
CA LYS A 648 26.91 -1.49 -7.41
C LYS A 648 25.54 -0.86 -7.65
N ARG A 649 24.85 -0.54 -6.57
CA ARG A 649 23.56 0.16 -6.60
C ARG A 649 23.72 1.56 -7.20
N ALA A 650 22.79 1.95 -8.06
CA ALA A 650 22.72 3.33 -8.52
C ALA A 650 22.21 4.25 -7.39
N VAL A 651 22.83 5.43 -7.26
CA VAL A 651 22.48 6.43 -6.25
C VAL A 651 22.24 7.75 -6.95
N HIS A 652 21.03 8.27 -6.82
CA HIS A 652 20.60 9.56 -7.32
C HIS A 652 20.70 10.60 -6.19
N PRO A 653 21.30 11.78 -6.44
CA PRO A 653 21.47 12.81 -5.42
C PRO A 653 20.13 13.47 -5.03
N ASN A 654 20.10 14.17 -3.90
CA ASN A 654 18.98 15.00 -3.48
C ASN A 654 18.95 16.30 -4.28
N VAL A 655 18.34 16.28 -5.47
CA VAL A 655 18.27 17.41 -6.42
C VAL A 655 16.86 17.70 -6.88
#